data_AF-A0A1H8G6K6-F1
#
_entry.id   AF-A0A1H8G6K6-F1
#
_cell.length_a   1.000
_cell.length_b   1.000
_cell.length_c   1.000
_cell.angle_alpha   90.00
_cell.angle_beta   90.00
_cell.angle_gamma   90.00
#
_symmetry.space_group_name_H-M   'P 1'
#
loop_
_entity.id
_entity.type
_entity.pdbx_description
1 polymer ?
#
loop_
_entity_poly.entity_id
_entity_poly.type
_entity_poly.pdbx_seq_one_letter_code
_entity_poly.pdbx_strand_id
1 'polypeptide(L)'
;MPQLGPLQIPYNLIDAIRDDRLVIFAGAGVSVGPPANLPDFLNLAGEIARSSALSRIEHEPVDHFLGRLQHQGVRVHQEVANLLSDPASEPTALHLDLIRIFRSPENVRLVTTNFDLHFATAAQTVFGRPPDIYSAPALPLGRDFRGLVHVHGVLKRPKEIVLTDADFGRAYLTEGWARRFLLDVFRTYTVLFVGYSHSDVVMKYLARALPVKGPGERYALTEEDGNWRLYGISPILFQKATQENTYQELYDGIQCLADRAARGVLDWQTRLTEIGSQLPPEDARTISEIEEGLREVHTTRFLLNSARKSEWPAWLNTRNQLSKLFDNASLNDRDKLLVEWLANNYVIDHAHEVIRLIVNNKMRLNPECWWAFGRALALDEQKELSANTLSQWVSILLACTPAYPHPHLLEWLATRCGKQGCIPLAMEVFLFMASCRLSIKAGYKHEGEEESPRFELNTPLKGEHFNLNEVWENQLKPNLELIAQPLLSGIVRKLEEIHYIRQAWNTGRYDWGDHTWDRSAIEPHEQDRYPDPMDVLIDAGRDTLEWLASHKPILLESWMEQLIVSEVPLLRRLAIHASIVHPNKSADEKLTWLLTQVGLYLLAEHHEVYRAAAQAYPKASKGMRETLINAVIQHEVSDAAGVIIVERTARERFNWLDWLKQADPACPLIEEALAPIRAEYPHWIPRDYPDLEHRVCSGEWAMESPWTVEQILAQPPSEQLEDLLSFKGSFFDGPNREGLLLVIQEACKRCSPWAFALDVALSVRTQWDSDLWASLITGLTEAQLEPDEWKVLLKSVAREELQSRYAREVADLLCALMRDQDQPVMPVVLEEAQIVASDLWRILPREDEEDVETDWLIRAINHPGGILIKFWIGALSQRLRGETCEELSLPDSDLELFTSVVEDGSVVGGMGRAVLASQAGFLFRVDEKWTREHVIPLFTSGDLSKFKQAWDGFLTWGNLYGSFAEALKPAFLAAATKLNTEAIGNRRRFVELFAVLAAFHIDNPASDLLPVLLHHGSADDRNSFAYRLGVLLRHASALTRQSLWDRWIYGYWKNRLTSTSVPPTETEMATMLNWLPHLDELFPAGVNLAVSAPLTRLEHCNLVHELRKSDLLTRFPADIAKLLIYLCPLLPAYHQADVLAIVDRLSALETSLKRELDESLARAGFI
;
A
#
# COMPACT_ATOMS: atom_id res chain seq x y z
N MET A 1 34.39 -18.92 -15.03
CA MET A 1 33.83 -19.32 -16.33
C MET A 1 33.25 -20.71 -16.14
N PRO A 2 32.00 -20.98 -16.55
CA PRO A 2 31.41 -22.30 -16.45
C PRO A 2 32.18 -23.32 -17.30
N GLN A 3 32.28 -24.55 -16.79
CA GLN A 3 32.87 -25.68 -17.51
C GLN A 3 31.77 -26.44 -18.26
N LEU A 4 31.75 -26.34 -19.59
CA LEU A 4 30.82 -27.04 -20.48
C LEU A 4 31.58 -28.09 -21.28
N GLY A 5 31.47 -29.36 -20.88
CA GLY A 5 32.24 -30.45 -21.47
C GLY A 5 33.76 -30.28 -21.25
N PRO A 6 34.59 -30.26 -22.32
CA PRO A 6 36.02 -29.95 -22.25
C PRO A 6 36.32 -28.43 -22.25
N LEU A 7 35.35 -27.56 -22.58
CA LEU A 7 35.60 -26.13 -22.78
C LEU A 7 35.24 -25.27 -21.57
N GLN A 8 36.02 -24.20 -21.33
CA GLN A 8 35.68 -23.13 -20.38
C GLN A 8 35.00 -21.98 -21.13
N ILE A 9 33.69 -21.88 -21.01
CA ILE A 9 32.88 -20.93 -21.77
C ILE A 9 32.60 -19.68 -20.91
N PRO A 10 32.79 -18.46 -21.40
CA PRO A 10 32.47 -17.24 -20.65
C PRO A 10 30.96 -17.06 -20.44
N TYR A 11 30.55 -16.59 -19.26
CA TYR A 11 29.13 -16.36 -18.95
C TYR A 11 28.46 -15.37 -19.91
N ASN A 12 29.17 -14.32 -20.33
CA ASN A 12 28.65 -13.33 -21.28
C ASN A 12 28.28 -13.96 -22.65
N LEU A 13 28.98 -15.03 -23.05
CA LEU A 13 28.66 -15.75 -24.29
C LEU A 13 27.37 -16.56 -24.16
N ILE A 14 27.14 -17.16 -23.00
CA ILE A 14 25.90 -17.87 -22.68
C ILE A 14 24.73 -16.88 -22.59
N ASP A 15 24.93 -15.74 -21.91
CA ASP A 15 23.94 -14.67 -21.83
C ASP A 15 23.59 -14.15 -23.24
N ALA A 16 24.57 -14.01 -24.13
CA ALA A 16 24.32 -13.63 -25.51
C ALA A 16 23.52 -14.68 -26.32
N ILE A 17 23.69 -15.98 -26.05
CA ILE A 17 22.85 -17.03 -26.66
C ILE A 17 21.41 -16.90 -26.16
N ARG A 18 21.21 -16.75 -24.85
CA ARG A 18 19.88 -16.62 -24.25
C ARG A 18 19.14 -15.40 -24.77
N ASP A 19 19.83 -14.26 -24.87
CA ASP A 19 19.26 -12.98 -25.24
C ASP A 19 19.10 -12.82 -26.78
N ASP A 20 19.34 -13.86 -27.58
CA ASP A 20 19.36 -13.82 -29.05
C ASP A 20 20.32 -12.75 -29.62
N ARG A 21 21.45 -12.51 -28.94
CA ARG A 21 22.50 -11.53 -29.31
C ARG A 21 23.82 -12.15 -29.79
N LEU A 22 23.90 -13.47 -29.86
CA LEU A 22 25.07 -14.18 -30.40
C LEU A 22 25.11 -14.11 -31.94
N VAL A 23 26.28 -13.81 -32.49
CA VAL A 23 26.62 -14.03 -33.89
C VAL A 23 27.74 -15.07 -33.99
N ILE A 24 27.52 -16.13 -34.76
CA ILE A 24 28.56 -17.11 -35.07
C ILE A 24 29.29 -16.67 -36.34
N PHE A 25 30.62 -16.53 -36.27
CA PHE A 25 31.47 -16.22 -37.41
C PHE A 25 32.30 -17.44 -37.80
N ALA A 26 31.90 -18.13 -38.86
CA ALA A 26 32.49 -19.40 -39.28
C ALA A 26 33.46 -19.23 -40.47
N GLY A 27 34.68 -19.75 -40.32
CA GLY A 27 35.70 -19.79 -41.36
C GLY A 27 35.90 -21.17 -41.99
N ALA A 28 36.88 -21.26 -42.89
CA ALA A 28 37.15 -22.46 -43.69
C ALA A 28 37.47 -23.70 -42.83
N GLY A 29 38.02 -23.52 -41.64
CA GLY A 29 38.37 -24.62 -40.72
C GLY A 29 37.17 -25.47 -40.29
N VAL A 30 35.94 -24.97 -40.39
CA VAL A 30 34.71 -25.74 -40.10
C VAL A 30 34.43 -26.80 -41.19
N SER A 31 34.90 -26.57 -42.41
CA SER A 31 34.65 -27.41 -43.59
C SER A 31 35.81 -28.36 -43.95
N VAL A 32 36.93 -28.35 -43.20
CA VAL A 32 38.12 -29.18 -43.50
C VAL A 32 37.93 -30.65 -43.12
N GLY A 33 37.20 -30.93 -42.03
CA GLY A 33 37.01 -32.30 -41.53
C GLY A 33 36.02 -33.14 -42.37
N PRO A 34 36.03 -34.47 -42.21
CA PRO A 34 35.04 -35.34 -42.86
C PRO A 34 33.63 -35.10 -42.29
N PRO A 35 32.55 -35.24 -43.09
CA PRO A 35 32.51 -35.59 -44.51
C PRO A 35 32.70 -34.42 -45.50
N ALA A 36 32.84 -33.18 -45.03
CA ALA A 36 32.97 -32.01 -45.91
C ALA A 36 34.27 -32.04 -46.75
N ASN A 37 35.40 -32.36 -46.11
CA ASN A 37 36.73 -32.55 -46.74
C ASN A 37 37.16 -31.41 -47.69
N LEU A 38 36.74 -30.16 -47.43
CA LEU A 38 37.07 -29.03 -48.29
C LEU A 38 38.43 -28.44 -47.91
N PRO A 39 39.28 -28.06 -48.90
CA PRO A 39 40.57 -27.46 -48.62
C PRO A 39 40.40 -26.07 -47.99
N ASP A 40 41.27 -25.74 -47.03
CA ASP A 40 41.39 -24.36 -46.54
C ASP A 40 41.96 -23.42 -47.62
N PHE A 41 41.92 -22.11 -47.37
CA PHE A 41 42.32 -21.11 -48.36
C PHE A 41 43.77 -21.27 -48.87
N LEU A 42 44.68 -21.76 -48.02
CA LEU A 42 46.08 -22.01 -48.37
C LEU A 42 46.21 -23.23 -49.29
N ASN A 43 45.56 -24.34 -48.92
CA ASN A 43 45.59 -25.58 -49.68
C ASN A 43 44.88 -25.42 -51.03
N LEU A 44 43.75 -24.71 -51.05
CA LEU A 44 43.01 -24.37 -52.27
C LEU A 44 43.89 -23.60 -53.27
N ALA A 45 44.60 -22.57 -52.79
CA ALA A 45 45.54 -21.83 -53.64
C ALA A 45 46.71 -22.72 -54.12
N GLY A 46 47.16 -23.67 -53.29
CA GLY A 46 48.16 -24.66 -53.67
C GLY A 46 47.69 -25.63 -54.77
N GLU A 47 46.42 -26.04 -54.76
CA GLU A 47 45.84 -26.89 -55.80
C GLU A 47 45.69 -26.15 -57.13
N ILE A 48 45.27 -24.88 -57.09
CA ILE A 48 45.21 -24.01 -58.27
C ILE A 48 46.62 -23.72 -58.82
N ALA A 49 47.61 -23.60 -57.95
CA ALA A 49 49.01 -23.46 -58.34
C ALA A 49 49.52 -24.69 -59.11
N ARG A 50 49.17 -25.90 -58.62
CA ARG A 50 49.52 -27.17 -59.29
C ARG A 50 48.83 -27.31 -60.64
N SER A 51 47.56 -26.94 -60.76
CA SER A 51 46.82 -27.01 -62.03
C SER A 51 47.25 -25.98 -63.07
N SER A 52 47.79 -24.83 -62.63
CA SER A 52 48.27 -23.74 -63.51
C SER A 52 49.78 -23.74 -63.78
N ALA A 53 50.54 -24.68 -63.20
CA ALA A 53 52.01 -24.78 -63.29
C ALA A 53 52.79 -23.53 -62.82
N LEU A 54 52.16 -22.68 -62.00
CA LEU A 54 52.72 -21.42 -61.49
C LEU A 54 52.88 -21.50 -59.97
N SER A 55 54.07 -21.19 -59.46
CA SER A 55 54.36 -21.23 -58.02
C SER A 55 54.11 -19.89 -57.34
N ARG A 56 53.71 -19.96 -56.06
CA ARG A 56 53.64 -18.81 -55.17
C ARG A 56 55.04 -18.32 -54.80
N ILE A 57 55.24 -17.00 -54.77
CA ILE A 57 56.51 -16.39 -54.37
C ILE A 57 56.63 -16.46 -52.84
N GLU A 58 57.84 -16.62 -52.33
CA GLU A 58 58.10 -16.69 -50.88
C GLU A 58 57.57 -15.42 -50.17
N HIS A 59 56.80 -15.62 -49.08
CA HIS A 59 56.09 -14.57 -48.32
C HIS A 59 55.00 -13.76 -49.04
N GLU A 60 54.63 -14.10 -50.28
CA GLU A 60 53.50 -13.45 -50.99
C GLU A 60 52.16 -13.80 -50.32
N PRO A 61 51.25 -12.86 -49.98
CA PRO A 61 49.90 -13.19 -49.49
C PRO A 61 49.09 -14.04 -50.49
N VAL A 62 48.18 -14.90 -49.99
CA VAL A 62 47.45 -15.88 -50.83
C VAL A 62 46.51 -15.18 -51.82
N ASP A 63 45.83 -14.13 -51.38
CA ASP A 63 44.96 -13.27 -52.17
C ASP A 63 45.71 -12.54 -53.30
N HIS A 64 46.92 -12.04 -53.04
CA HIS A 64 47.78 -11.43 -54.06
C HIS A 64 48.29 -12.46 -55.07
N PHE A 65 48.63 -13.67 -54.61
CA PHE A 65 49.00 -14.78 -55.48
C PHE A 65 47.86 -15.14 -56.46
N LEU A 66 46.62 -15.27 -55.96
CA LEU A 66 45.45 -15.53 -56.79
C LEU A 66 45.16 -14.37 -57.77
N GLY A 67 45.33 -13.11 -57.34
CA GLY A 67 45.23 -11.94 -58.22
C GLY A 67 46.24 -11.97 -59.37
N ARG A 68 47.49 -12.36 -59.07
CA ARG A 68 48.55 -12.56 -60.08
C ARG A 68 48.19 -13.64 -61.09
N LEU A 69 47.66 -14.78 -60.64
CA LEU A 69 47.19 -15.85 -61.54
C LEU A 69 46.07 -15.36 -62.46
N GLN A 70 45.13 -14.56 -61.93
CA GLN A 70 44.05 -13.98 -62.71
C GLN A 70 44.56 -13.00 -63.77
N HIS A 71 45.54 -12.14 -63.43
CA HIS A 71 46.20 -11.26 -64.40
C HIS A 71 46.96 -12.03 -65.50
N GLN A 72 47.43 -13.23 -65.20
CA GLN A 72 48.08 -14.14 -66.14
C GLN A 72 47.09 -14.95 -66.99
N GLY A 73 45.78 -14.69 -66.87
CA GLY A 73 44.73 -15.27 -67.70
C GLY A 73 44.06 -16.53 -67.11
N VAL A 74 44.43 -16.96 -65.91
CA VAL A 74 43.76 -18.08 -65.21
C VAL A 74 42.37 -17.63 -64.75
N ARG A 75 41.35 -18.44 -65.01
CA ARG A 75 39.97 -18.18 -64.55
C ARG A 75 39.79 -18.63 -63.10
N VAL A 76 40.51 -17.98 -62.18
CA VAL A 76 40.62 -18.37 -60.77
C VAL A 76 39.25 -18.63 -60.11
N HIS A 77 38.28 -17.74 -60.30
CA HIS A 77 36.93 -17.91 -59.74
C HIS A 77 36.21 -19.17 -60.24
N GLN A 78 36.42 -19.56 -61.51
CA GLN A 78 35.79 -20.77 -62.06
C GLN A 78 36.52 -22.04 -61.60
N GLU A 79 37.84 -21.99 -61.47
CA GLU A 79 38.63 -23.11 -60.95
C GLU A 79 38.29 -23.41 -59.48
N VAL A 80 38.16 -22.37 -58.65
CA VAL A 80 37.67 -22.51 -57.26
C VAL A 80 36.26 -23.10 -57.24
N ALA A 81 35.37 -22.63 -58.11
CA ALA A 81 34.03 -23.18 -58.20
C ALA A 81 34.04 -24.68 -58.53
N ASN A 82 34.91 -25.12 -59.45
CA ASN A 82 35.02 -26.52 -59.82
C ASN A 82 35.61 -27.40 -58.70
N LEU A 83 36.67 -26.92 -58.03
CA LEU A 83 37.35 -27.65 -56.95
C LEU A 83 36.47 -27.83 -55.72
N LEU A 84 35.63 -26.84 -55.41
CA LEU A 84 34.76 -26.86 -54.23
C LEU A 84 33.35 -27.40 -54.49
N SER A 85 33.02 -27.80 -55.73
CA SER A 85 31.68 -28.33 -56.10
C SER A 85 31.59 -29.86 -56.04
N ASP A 86 32.35 -30.52 -55.16
CA ASP A 86 32.26 -31.98 -54.99
C ASP A 86 30.85 -32.40 -54.51
N PRO A 87 30.08 -33.18 -55.29
CA PRO A 87 28.75 -33.65 -54.89
C PRO A 87 28.74 -34.57 -53.67
N ALA A 88 29.89 -35.17 -53.31
CA ALA A 88 30.04 -36.03 -52.14
C ALA A 88 30.31 -35.25 -50.84
N SER A 89 30.55 -33.93 -50.93
CA SER A 89 30.77 -33.08 -49.76
C SER A 89 29.46 -32.85 -49.01
N GLU A 90 29.44 -33.19 -47.72
CA GLU A 90 28.28 -33.05 -46.84
C GLU A 90 28.61 -32.22 -45.59
N PRO A 91 27.62 -31.58 -44.93
CA PRO A 91 27.85 -30.82 -43.71
C PRO A 91 28.42 -31.70 -42.60
N THR A 92 29.44 -31.20 -41.89
CA THR A 92 30.01 -31.87 -40.71
C THR A 92 29.08 -31.80 -39.49
N ALA A 93 29.32 -32.66 -38.49
CA ALA A 93 28.60 -32.60 -37.20
C ALA A 93 28.70 -31.20 -36.56
N LEU A 94 29.85 -30.53 -36.72
CA LEU A 94 30.06 -29.16 -36.25
C LEU A 94 29.12 -28.15 -36.94
N HIS A 95 28.79 -28.32 -38.23
CA HIS A 95 27.79 -27.47 -38.89
C HIS A 95 26.41 -27.63 -38.27
N LEU A 96 26.01 -28.87 -37.98
CA LEU A 96 24.72 -29.17 -37.35
C LEU A 96 24.66 -28.57 -35.95
N ASP A 97 25.69 -28.78 -35.12
CA ASP A 97 25.70 -28.29 -33.74
C ASP A 97 25.75 -26.76 -33.66
N LEU A 98 26.52 -26.08 -34.53
CA LEU A 98 26.52 -24.61 -34.58
C LEU A 98 25.15 -24.03 -34.96
N ILE A 99 24.38 -24.74 -35.79
CA ILE A 99 23.00 -24.34 -36.11
C ILE A 99 22.05 -24.63 -34.95
N ARG A 100 22.21 -25.77 -34.26
CA ARG A 100 21.41 -26.17 -33.08
C ARG A 100 21.52 -25.21 -31.90
N ILE A 101 22.55 -24.36 -31.85
CA ILE A 101 22.66 -23.28 -30.85
C ILE A 101 21.51 -22.27 -30.99
N PHE A 102 20.97 -22.09 -32.20
CA PHE A 102 19.84 -21.20 -32.45
C PHE A 102 18.50 -21.94 -32.27
N ARG A 103 17.51 -21.27 -31.69
CA ARG A 103 16.21 -21.89 -31.37
C ARG A 103 15.31 -22.10 -32.59
N SER A 104 15.37 -21.20 -33.57
CA SER A 104 14.52 -21.21 -34.75
C SER A 104 15.27 -20.62 -35.95
N PRO A 105 14.83 -20.90 -37.20
CA PRO A 105 15.45 -20.34 -38.39
C PRO A 105 15.42 -18.81 -38.43
N GLU A 106 14.41 -18.16 -37.84
CA GLU A 106 14.30 -16.69 -37.75
C GLU A 106 15.28 -16.04 -36.75
N ASN A 107 15.86 -16.83 -35.85
CA ASN A 107 16.81 -16.37 -34.85
C ASN A 107 18.26 -16.60 -35.24
N VAL A 108 18.50 -17.34 -36.33
CA VAL A 108 19.85 -17.63 -36.84
C VAL A 108 20.56 -16.32 -37.14
N ARG A 109 21.78 -16.16 -36.60
CA ARG A 109 22.69 -15.07 -36.95
C ARG A 109 24.07 -15.64 -37.20
N LEU A 110 24.26 -16.14 -38.41
CA LEU A 110 25.51 -16.79 -38.81
C LEU A 110 26.15 -16.01 -39.94
N VAL A 111 27.42 -15.70 -39.78
CA VAL A 111 28.25 -15.03 -40.77
C VAL A 111 29.34 -16.01 -41.18
N THR A 112 29.53 -16.22 -42.48
CA THR A 112 30.57 -17.12 -42.97
C THR A 112 31.37 -16.51 -44.11
N THR A 113 32.66 -16.85 -44.15
CA THR A 113 33.56 -16.62 -45.29
C THR A 113 33.59 -17.80 -46.25
N ASN A 114 32.91 -18.89 -45.94
CA ASN A 114 32.90 -20.10 -46.75
C ASN A 114 31.96 -19.91 -47.95
N PHE A 115 32.37 -20.46 -49.09
CA PHE A 115 31.59 -20.37 -50.34
C PHE A 115 30.56 -21.49 -50.46
N ASP A 116 30.77 -22.60 -49.75
CA ASP A 116 29.88 -23.75 -49.70
C ASP A 116 28.51 -23.41 -49.08
N LEU A 117 27.53 -24.31 -49.23
CA LEU A 117 26.18 -24.14 -48.70
C LEU A 117 25.89 -25.06 -47.51
N HIS A 118 26.92 -25.56 -46.82
CA HIS A 118 26.77 -26.58 -45.78
C HIS A 118 25.95 -26.08 -44.59
N PHE A 119 26.05 -24.80 -44.22
CA PHE A 119 25.20 -24.22 -43.18
C PHE A 119 23.71 -24.12 -43.59
N ALA A 120 23.42 -23.88 -44.88
CA ALA A 120 22.05 -23.88 -45.37
C ALA A 120 21.48 -25.30 -45.37
N THR A 121 22.27 -26.30 -45.78
CA THR A 121 21.91 -27.72 -45.71
C THR A 121 21.73 -28.19 -44.27
N ALA A 122 22.64 -27.80 -43.37
CA ALA A 122 22.54 -28.11 -41.94
C ALA A 122 21.26 -27.51 -41.32
N ALA A 123 20.92 -26.25 -41.64
CA ALA A 123 19.70 -25.63 -41.16
C ALA A 123 18.42 -26.27 -41.72
N GLN A 124 18.44 -26.71 -42.98
CA GLN A 124 17.35 -27.50 -43.55
C GLN A 124 17.14 -28.82 -42.78
N THR A 125 18.22 -29.48 -42.37
CA THR A 125 18.18 -30.72 -41.58
C THR A 125 17.68 -30.48 -40.16
N VAL A 126 18.13 -29.41 -39.50
CA VAL A 126 17.80 -29.13 -38.09
C VAL A 126 16.40 -28.52 -37.92
N PHE A 127 16.00 -27.56 -38.77
CA PHE A 127 14.75 -26.81 -38.62
C PHE A 127 13.65 -27.21 -39.61
N GLY A 128 13.94 -28.07 -40.59
CA GLY A 128 13.01 -28.42 -41.67
C GLY A 128 12.82 -27.33 -42.74
N ARG A 129 13.46 -26.17 -42.59
CA ARG A 129 13.54 -25.09 -43.60
C ARG A 129 14.83 -24.27 -43.42
N PRO A 130 15.38 -23.66 -44.48
CA PRO A 130 16.57 -22.84 -44.34
C PRO A 130 16.19 -21.43 -43.82
N PRO A 131 17.09 -20.75 -43.09
CA PRO A 131 16.92 -19.35 -42.73
C PRO A 131 17.08 -18.46 -43.97
N ASP A 132 16.80 -17.15 -43.84
CA ASP A 132 17.08 -16.19 -44.89
C ASP A 132 18.57 -16.17 -45.24
N ILE A 133 18.91 -16.27 -46.53
CA ILE A 133 20.29 -16.33 -47.02
C ILE A 133 20.63 -15.03 -47.72
N TYR A 134 21.67 -14.36 -47.22
CA TYR A 134 22.24 -13.17 -47.82
C TYR A 134 23.64 -13.47 -48.34
N SER A 135 23.94 -13.06 -49.57
CA SER A 135 25.27 -13.24 -50.17
C SER A 135 25.80 -11.91 -50.67
N ALA A 136 27.11 -11.72 -50.55
CA ALA A 136 27.79 -10.59 -51.17
C ALA A 136 27.44 -10.48 -52.68
N PRO A 137 27.32 -9.26 -53.22
CA PRO A 137 27.56 -7.96 -52.57
C PRO A 137 26.35 -7.39 -51.79
N ALA A 138 25.17 -8.02 -51.86
CA ALA A 138 23.92 -7.52 -51.28
C ALA A 138 23.70 -8.01 -49.83
N LEU A 139 24.43 -7.43 -48.88
CA LEU A 139 24.33 -7.76 -47.45
C LEU A 139 23.24 -6.92 -46.73
N PRO A 140 22.60 -7.45 -45.67
CA PRO A 140 21.61 -6.71 -44.88
C PRO A 140 22.28 -5.65 -43.98
N LEU A 141 21.48 -4.88 -43.24
CA LEU A 141 22.00 -3.96 -42.21
C LEU A 141 22.55 -4.77 -41.03
N GLY A 142 23.84 -4.63 -40.74
CA GLY A 142 24.52 -5.47 -39.74
C GLY A 142 24.04 -5.29 -38.30
N ARG A 143 23.27 -4.25 -38.00
CA ARG A 143 22.73 -3.96 -36.65
C ARG A 143 21.45 -4.71 -36.28
N ASP A 144 20.76 -5.30 -37.26
CA ASP A 144 19.47 -6.01 -37.05
C ASP A 144 19.25 -7.10 -38.11
N PHE A 145 20.31 -7.86 -38.42
CA PHE A 145 20.18 -8.95 -39.38
C PHE A 145 19.71 -10.24 -38.68
N ARG A 146 18.96 -11.05 -39.42
CA ARG A 146 18.52 -12.39 -39.06
C ARG A 146 18.67 -13.27 -40.30
N GLY A 147 19.53 -14.27 -40.25
CA GLY A 147 19.81 -15.18 -41.35
C GLY A 147 21.27 -15.62 -41.44
N LEU A 148 21.55 -16.34 -42.53
CA LEU A 148 22.88 -16.79 -42.93
C LEU A 148 23.51 -15.79 -43.91
N VAL A 149 24.67 -15.24 -43.57
CA VAL A 149 25.36 -14.21 -44.36
C VAL A 149 26.68 -14.73 -44.91
N HIS A 150 26.77 -14.88 -46.23
CA HIS A 150 28.00 -15.19 -46.95
C HIS A 150 28.73 -13.90 -47.34
N VAL A 151 29.65 -13.44 -46.50
CA VAL A 151 30.33 -12.14 -46.66
C VAL A 151 31.27 -12.14 -47.87
N HIS A 152 31.80 -13.31 -48.23
CA HIS A 152 32.67 -13.49 -49.41
C HIS A 152 31.93 -14.10 -50.60
N GLY A 153 30.60 -14.20 -50.56
CA GLY A 153 29.79 -14.74 -51.67
C GLY A 153 29.61 -16.26 -51.62
N VAL A 154 28.93 -16.81 -52.63
CA VAL A 154 28.53 -18.23 -52.71
C VAL A 154 28.97 -18.87 -54.03
N LEU A 155 29.26 -20.19 -54.02
CA LEU A 155 29.73 -20.93 -55.22
C LEU A 155 28.78 -20.84 -56.43
N LYS A 156 27.46 -20.68 -56.20
CA LYS A 156 26.47 -20.54 -57.28
C LYS A 156 26.70 -19.28 -58.15
N ARG A 157 27.44 -18.29 -57.65
CA ARG A 157 27.76 -17.05 -58.37
C ARG A 157 29.27 -16.77 -58.32
N PRO A 158 30.09 -17.53 -59.08
CA PRO A 158 31.55 -17.42 -59.00
C PRO A 158 32.11 -16.04 -59.31
N LYS A 159 31.40 -15.19 -60.07
CA LYS A 159 31.88 -13.83 -60.38
C LYS A 159 31.75 -12.85 -59.21
N GLU A 160 30.98 -13.21 -58.18
CA GLU A 160 30.65 -12.35 -57.04
C GLU A 160 31.44 -12.75 -55.77
N ILE A 161 32.22 -13.84 -55.82
CA ILE A 161 33.00 -14.30 -54.67
C ILE A 161 34.29 -13.50 -54.47
N VAL A 162 34.66 -13.30 -53.21
CA VAL A 162 35.85 -12.55 -52.81
C VAL A 162 37.02 -13.51 -52.65
N LEU A 163 38.00 -13.45 -53.57
CA LEU A 163 39.16 -14.35 -53.59
C LEU A 163 40.49 -13.62 -53.77
N THR A 164 40.52 -12.66 -54.70
CA THR A 164 41.75 -11.94 -55.06
C THR A 164 41.90 -10.64 -54.26
N ASP A 165 43.12 -10.11 -54.21
CA ASP A 165 43.41 -8.80 -53.62
C ASP A 165 42.51 -7.66 -54.19
N ALA A 166 42.22 -7.70 -55.50
CA ALA A 166 41.27 -6.79 -56.14
C ALA A 166 39.84 -6.94 -55.60
N ASP A 167 39.38 -8.18 -55.37
CA ASP A 167 38.05 -8.44 -54.79
C ASP A 167 37.98 -7.99 -53.33
N PHE A 168 39.02 -8.23 -52.53
CA PHE A 168 39.12 -7.73 -51.15
C PHE A 168 39.11 -6.20 -51.12
N GLY A 169 39.83 -5.55 -52.05
CA GLY A 169 39.80 -4.10 -52.22
C GLY A 169 38.39 -3.57 -52.52
N ARG A 170 37.63 -4.25 -53.38
CA ARG A 170 36.23 -3.90 -53.64
C ARG A 170 35.33 -4.07 -52.41
N ALA A 171 35.40 -5.24 -51.78
CA ALA A 171 34.51 -5.62 -50.69
C ALA A 171 34.66 -4.74 -49.45
N TYR A 172 35.89 -4.35 -49.12
CA TYR A 172 36.18 -3.66 -47.87
C TYR A 172 36.53 -2.17 -48.03
N LEU A 173 37.02 -1.72 -49.19
CA LEU A 173 37.47 -0.34 -49.39
C LEU A 173 36.56 0.46 -50.33
N THR A 174 36.43 0.06 -51.60
CA THR A 174 35.76 0.92 -52.60
C THR A 174 34.23 0.86 -52.51
N GLU A 175 33.63 -0.32 -52.60
CA GLU A 175 32.18 -0.51 -52.45
C GLU A 175 31.79 -0.78 -50.98
N GLY A 176 32.72 -1.33 -50.20
CA GLY A 176 32.69 -1.33 -48.73
C GLY A 176 31.49 -2.04 -48.11
N TRP A 177 30.85 -2.98 -48.81
CA TRP A 177 29.69 -3.72 -48.30
C TRP A 177 30.08 -4.58 -47.09
N ALA A 178 31.20 -5.30 -47.17
CA ALA A 178 31.68 -6.17 -46.10
C ALA A 178 32.12 -5.35 -44.88
N ARG A 179 32.82 -4.22 -45.10
CA ARG A 179 33.25 -3.31 -44.03
C ARG A 179 32.05 -2.76 -43.25
N ARG A 180 31.04 -2.23 -43.94
CA ARG A 180 29.86 -1.62 -43.30
C ARG A 180 29.10 -2.65 -42.46
N PHE A 181 28.83 -3.81 -43.05
CA PHE A 181 28.13 -4.90 -42.36
C PHE A 181 28.88 -5.34 -41.10
N LEU A 182 30.17 -5.67 -41.21
CA LEU A 182 30.94 -6.22 -40.09
C LEU A 182 31.19 -5.20 -38.97
N LEU A 183 31.32 -3.91 -39.29
CA LEU A 183 31.42 -2.87 -38.27
C LEU A 183 30.17 -2.78 -37.41
N ASP A 184 28.98 -2.87 -38.02
CA ASP A 184 27.72 -2.86 -37.28
C ASP A 184 27.58 -4.13 -36.43
N VAL A 185 27.93 -5.29 -37.00
CA VAL A 185 27.88 -6.59 -36.28
C VAL A 185 28.78 -6.56 -35.04
N PHE A 186 30.03 -6.16 -35.18
CA PHE A 186 31.00 -6.13 -34.07
C PHE A 186 30.74 -5.03 -33.03
N ARG A 187 29.88 -4.05 -33.33
CA ARG A 187 29.44 -3.03 -32.37
C ARG A 187 28.21 -3.46 -31.58
N THR A 188 27.31 -4.20 -32.21
CA THR A 188 25.99 -4.52 -31.67
C THR A 188 25.94 -5.88 -30.97
N TYR A 189 26.67 -6.88 -31.50
CA TYR A 189 26.52 -8.27 -31.08
C TYR A 189 27.77 -8.86 -30.47
N THR A 190 27.57 -9.90 -29.64
CA THR A 190 28.66 -10.76 -29.17
C THR A 190 29.00 -11.75 -30.27
N VAL A 191 30.28 -11.85 -30.64
CA VAL A 191 30.70 -12.69 -31.77
C VAL A 191 31.57 -13.86 -31.32
N LEU A 192 31.23 -15.06 -31.78
CA LEU A 192 32.03 -16.28 -31.61
C LEU A 192 32.66 -16.70 -32.94
N PHE A 193 33.98 -16.60 -33.03
CA PHE A 193 34.77 -17.08 -34.18
C PHE A 193 35.05 -18.58 -34.06
N VAL A 194 34.71 -19.34 -35.10
CA VAL A 194 34.90 -20.79 -35.17
C VAL A 194 35.57 -21.17 -36.49
N GLY A 195 36.68 -21.90 -36.44
CA GLY A 195 37.41 -22.33 -37.65
C GLY A 195 37.95 -21.18 -38.51
N TYR A 196 38.08 -19.97 -37.95
CA TYR A 196 38.59 -18.79 -38.63
C TYR A 196 39.94 -18.39 -38.02
N SER A 197 40.97 -18.23 -38.86
CA SER A 197 42.35 -17.94 -38.42
C SER A 197 42.64 -16.43 -38.28
N HIS A 198 41.67 -15.57 -38.62
CA HIS A 198 41.83 -14.10 -38.61
C HIS A 198 43.04 -13.61 -39.41
N SER A 199 43.43 -14.35 -40.46
CA SER A 199 44.63 -14.09 -41.26
C SER A 199 44.53 -12.84 -42.13
N ASP A 200 43.32 -12.44 -42.49
CA ASP A 200 43.04 -11.36 -43.45
C ASP A 200 43.51 -10.01 -42.91
N VAL A 201 44.31 -9.30 -43.71
CA VAL A 201 44.92 -8.02 -43.30
C VAL A 201 43.85 -7.01 -42.87
N VAL A 202 42.76 -6.92 -43.62
CA VAL A 202 41.68 -5.97 -43.35
C VAL A 202 40.94 -6.28 -42.05
N MET A 203 40.69 -7.56 -41.75
CA MET A 203 40.00 -7.98 -40.53
C MET A 203 40.83 -7.68 -39.28
N LYS A 204 42.15 -7.85 -39.35
CA LYS A 204 43.08 -7.47 -38.26
C LYS A 204 42.98 -5.99 -37.91
N TYR A 205 42.89 -5.11 -38.91
CA TYR A 205 42.72 -3.66 -38.66
C TYR A 205 41.32 -3.32 -38.15
N LEU A 206 40.28 -3.94 -38.72
CA LEU A 206 38.88 -3.71 -38.34
C LEU A 206 38.62 -4.12 -36.89
N ALA A 207 39.14 -5.29 -36.48
CA ALA A 207 39.01 -5.80 -35.12
C ALA A 207 39.72 -4.89 -34.09
N ARG A 208 40.89 -4.33 -34.44
CA ARG A 208 41.65 -3.42 -33.56
C ARG A 208 41.03 -2.03 -33.42
N ALA A 209 40.24 -1.60 -34.40
CA ALA A 209 39.61 -0.28 -34.40
C ALA A 209 38.36 -0.19 -33.50
N LEU A 210 37.93 -1.30 -32.89
CA LEU A 210 36.72 -1.38 -32.07
C LEU A 210 37.03 -1.63 -30.59
N PRO A 211 36.26 -1.04 -29.66
CA PRO A 211 36.49 -1.19 -28.22
C PRO A 211 36.40 -2.66 -27.77
N VAL A 212 37.19 -3.00 -26.75
CA VAL A 212 37.33 -4.38 -26.23
C VAL A 212 36.23 -4.73 -25.20
N LYS A 213 35.55 -3.72 -24.61
CA LYS A 213 34.49 -3.90 -23.60
C LYS A 213 33.18 -3.25 -24.06
N GLY A 214 32.06 -3.95 -23.92
CA GLY A 214 30.71 -3.51 -24.32
C GLY A 214 29.90 -4.64 -24.99
N PRO A 215 28.74 -4.36 -25.60
CA PRO A 215 27.93 -5.37 -26.31
C PRO A 215 28.65 -6.07 -27.48
N GLY A 216 29.81 -5.54 -27.91
CA GLY A 216 30.70 -6.07 -28.96
C GLY A 216 31.83 -7.00 -28.47
N GLU A 217 31.58 -7.79 -27.41
CA GLU A 217 32.55 -8.80 -26.97
C GLU A 217 32.78 -9.87 -28.03
N ARG A 218 34.04 -10.30 -28.16
CA ARG A 218 34.48 -11.21 -29.23
C ARG A 218 35.25 -12.37 -28.63
N TYR A 219 34.88 -13.57 -29.04
CA TYR A 219 35.45 -14.83 -28.58
C TYR A 219 35.95 -15.65 -29.76
N ALA A 220 37.04 -16.41 -29.60
CA ALA A 220 37.53 -17.31 -30.65
C ALA A 220 37.86 -18.68 -30.08
N LEU A 221 37.35 -19.75 -30.69
CA LEU A 221 37.75 -21.12 -30.37
C LEU A 221 39.08 -21.43 -31.05
N THR A 222 40.12 -21.70 -30.27
CA THR A 222 41.48 -21.85 -30.79
C THR A 222 42.33 -22.77 -29.90
N GLU A 223 43.46 -23.25 -30.43
CA GLU A 223 44.37 -24.17 -29.74
C GLU A 223 45.39 -23.43 -28.87
N GLU A 224 45.71 -22.19 -29.24
CA GLU A 224 46.74 -21.37 -28.61
C GLU A 224 46.26 -19.93 -28.41
N ASP A 225 46.70 -19.27 -27.34
CA ASP A 225 46.35 -17.87 -27.02
C ASP A 225 46.74 -16.90 -28.17
N GLY A 226 47.81 -17.20 -28.90
CA GLY A 226 48.25 -16.51 -30.11
C GLY A 226 48.25 -14.98 -30.02
N ASN A 227 47.90 -14.31 -31.13
CA ASN A 227 47.72 -12.86 -31.20
C ASN A 227 46.26 -12.41 -30.94
N TRP A 228 45.38 -13.30 -30.48
CA TRP A 228 43.94 -13.04 -30.37
C TRP A 228 43.62 -11.86 -29.45
N ARG A 229 44.28 -11.81 -28.29
CA ARG A 229 44.11 -10.73 -27.31
C ARG A 229 44.54 -9.36 -27.88
N LEU A 230 45.51 -9.32 -28.79
CA LEU A 230 45.94 -8.08 -29.48
C LEU A 230 44.87 -7.56 -30.46
N TYR A 231 43.99 -8.43 -30.94
CA TYR A 231 42.85 -8.07 -31.80
C TYR A 231 41.60 -7.72 -30.98
N GLY A 232 41.68 -7.70 -29.65
CA GLY A 232 40.53 -7.48 -28.77
C GLY A 232 39.57 -8.68 -28.74
N ILE A 233 40.08 -9.88 -29.02
CA ILE A 233 39.30 -11.14 -29.04
C ILE A 233 39.80 -12.03 -27.91
N SER A 234 38.88 -12.58 -27.12
CA SER A 234 39.18 -13.48 -26.01
C SER A 234 39.21 -14.94 -26.49
N PRO A 235 40.35 -15.64 -26.44
CA PRO A 235 40.41 -17.03 -26.89
C PRO A 235 39.78 -17.99 -25.87
N ILE A 236 39.07 -18.99 -26.39
CA ILE A 236 38.55 -20.15 -25.67
C ILE A 236 39.37 -21.36 -26.15
N LEU A 237 40.18 -21.91 -25.24
CA LEU A 237 41.19 -22.91 -25.58
C LEU A 237 40.61 -24.33 -25.60
N PHE A 238 41.00 -25.13 -26.59
CA PHE A 238 40.77 -26.57 -26.65
C PHE A 238 42.09 -27.30 -26.96
N GLN A 239 42.23 -28.56 -26.51
CA GLN A 239 43.43 -29.36 -26.74
C GLN A 239 43.26 -30.29 -27.96
N LYS A 240 44.32 -30.43 -28.75
CA LYS A 240 44.37 -31.41 -29.84
C LYS A 240 44.70 -32.80 -29.30
N ALA A 241 43.91 -33.81 -29.65
CA ALA A 241 44.22 -35.20 -29.33
C ALA A 241 45.33 -35.74 -30.27
N THR A 242 46.12 -36.71 -29.78
CA THR A 242 47.26 -37.32 -30.50
C THR A 242 46.89 -38.51 -31.40
N GLN A 243 45.62 -38.89 -31.49
CA GLN A 243 45.11 -39.99 -32.35
C GLN A 243 44.09 -39.49 -33.38
N GLU A 244 43.59 -40.39 -34.25
CA GLU A 244 42.86 -40.17 -35.53
C GLU A 244 41.83 -39.01 -35.60
N ASN A 245 41.26 -38.56 -34.47
CA ASN A 245 40.40 -37.38 -34.36
C ASN A 245 41.09 -36.19 -33.66
N THR A 246 41.92 -35.44 -34.39
CA THR A 246 42.71 -34.31 -33.88
C THR A 246 41.90 -33.22 -33.17
N TYR A 247 40.61 -33.04 -33.49
CA TYR A 247 39.76 -31.94 -33.02
C TYR A 247 38.62 -32.36 -32.07
N GLN A 248 38.66 -33.57 -31.49
CA GLN A 248 37.58 -34.14 -30.67
C GLN A 248 37.02 -33.18 -29.61
N GLU A 249 37.88 -32.50 -28.83
CA GLU A 249 37.43 -31.58 -27.76
C GLU A 249 36.61 -30.40 -28.28
N LEU A 250 36.89 -29.91 -29.50
CA LEU A 250 36.12 -28.84 -30.13
C LEU A 250 34.71 -29.32 -30.48
N TYR A 251 34.60 -30.51 -31.08
CA TYR A 251 33.31 -31.10 -31.45
C TYR A 251 32.48 -31.39 -30.20
N ASP A 252 33.05 -32.08 -29.21
CA ASP A 252 32.37 -32.42 -27.96
C ASP A 252 31.94 -31.14 -27.19
N GLY A 253 32.79 -30.11 -27.19
CA GLY A 253 32.50 -28.84 -26.54
C GLY A 253 31.38 -28.03 -27.19
N ILE A 254 31.34 -27.96 -28.53
CA ILE A 254 30.25 -27.30 -29.26
C ILE A 254 28.96 -28.11 -29.19
N GLN A 255 29.02 -29.44 -29.23
CA GLN A 255 27.86 -30.30 -29.01
C GLN A 255 27.26 -30.04 -27.62
N CYS A 256 28.08 -29.99 -26.57
CA CYS A 256 27.62 -29.66 -25.21
C CYS A 256 26.97 -28.26 -25.14
N LEU A 257 27.53 -27.28 -25.85
CA LEU A 257 26.96 -25.92 -25.94
C LEU A 257 25.62 -25.91 -26.69
N ALA A 258 25.51 -26.68 -27.77
CA ALA A 258 24.29 -26.81 -28.56
C ALA A 258 23.18 -27.53 -27.77
N ASP A 259 23.49 -28.64 -27.11
CA ASP A 259 22.58 -29.34 -26.22
C ASP A 259 22.09 -28.42 -25.10
N ARG A 260 23.01 -27.64 -24.51
CA ARG A 260 22.69 -26.61 -23.50
C ARG A 260 21.76 -25.53 -24.05
N ALA A 261 22.00 -25.01 -25.25
CA ALA A 261 21.17 -23.97 -25.86
C ALA A 261 19.77 -24.48 -26.23
N ALA A 262 19.66 -25.77 -26.57
CA ALA A 262 18.41 -26.45 -26.92
C ALA A 262 17.54 -26.83 -25.70
N ARG A 263 18.10 -26.88 -24.47
CA ARG A 263 17.33 -27.22 -23.26
C ARG A 263 16.18 -26.24 -23.05
N GLY A 264 14.95 -26.76 -23.09
CA GLY A 264 13.74 -26.03 -22.72
C GLY A 264 13.61 -25.86 -21.20
N VAL A 265 12.56 -25.17 -20.77
CA VAL A 265 12.27 -24.95 -19.34
C VAL A 265 11.98 -26.28 -18.64
N LEU A 266 11.23 -27.18 -19.29
CA LEU A 266 10.89 -28.50 -18.75
C LEU A 266 12.11 -29.43 -18.61
N ASP A 267 13.09 -29.30 -19.52
CA ASP A 267 14.36 -30.03 -19.41
C ASP A 267 15.16 -29.52 -18.21
N TRP A 268 15.20 -28.20 -18.01
CA TRP A 268 15.80 -27.56 -16.84
C TRP A 268 15.11 -27.98 -15.54
N GLN A 269 13.78 -28.07 -15.54
CA GLN A 269 13.00 -28.54 -14.40
C GLN A 269 13.37 -29.97 -14.03
N THR A 270 13.37 -30.88 -15.02
CA THR A 270 13.73 -32.29 -14.81
C THR A 270 15.16 -32.41 -14.27
N ARG A 271 16.12 -31.71 -14.88
CA ARG A 271 17.53 -31.78 -14.52
C ARG A 271 17.82 -31.20 -13.14
N LEU A 272 17.28 -30.02 -12.81
CA LEU A 272 17.51 -29.40 -11.49
C LEU A 272 16.76 -30.13 -10.38
N THR A 273 15.62 -30.77 -10.69
CA THR A 273 14.92 -31.63 -9.75
C THR A 273 15.73 -32.89 -9.43
N GLU A 274 16.36 -33.50 -10.45
CA GLU A 274 17.27 -34.64 -10.28
C GLU A 274 18.45 -34.26 -9.39
N ILE A 275 19.11 -33.12 -9.67
CA ILE A 275 20.25 -32.63 -8.90
C ILE A 275 19.85 -32.30 -7.46
N GLY A 276 18.76 -31.54 -7.24
CA GLY A 276 18.34 -31.13 -5.90
C GLY A 276 17.91 -32.30 -5.02
N SER A 277 17.44 -33.39 -5.61
CA SER A 277 17.08 -34.62 -4.88
C SER A 277 18.31 -35.38 -4.31
N GLN A 278 19.52 -35.04 -4.78
CA GLN A 278 20.78 -35.67 -4.37
C GLN A 278 21.55 -34.78 -3.37
N LEU A 279 22.72 -35.27 -2.92
CA LEU A 279 23.65 -34.47 -2.14
C LEU A 279 24.26 -33.37 -3.03
N PRO A 280 24.63 -32.19 -2.47
CA PRO A 280 25.26 -31.13 -3.24
C PRO A 280 26.50 -31.65 -3.97
N PRO A 281 26.62 -31.42 -5.29
CA PRO A 281 27.71 -31.99 -6.07
C PRO A 281 29.07 -31.36 -5.74
N GLU A 282 30.11 -32.17 -5.86
CA GLU A 282 31.52 -31.73 -5.83
C GLU A 282 32.10 -31.58 -7.24
N ASP A 283 31.42 -32.10 -8.28
CA ASP A 283 31.90 -32.06 -9.65
C ASP A 283 31.71 -30.67 -10.27
N ALA A 284 32.79 -30.12 -10.85
CA ALA A 284 32.82 -28.76 -11.39
C ALA A 284 31.77 -28.51 -12.49
N ARG A 285 31.35 -29.57 -13.20
CA ARG A 285 30.33 -29.50 -14.26
C ARG A 285 28.95 -29.22 -13.67
N THR A 286 28.47 -30.06 -12.77
CA THR A 286 27.16 -29.90 -12.12
C THR A 286 27.12 -28.65 -11.24
N ILE A 287 28.24 -28.28 -10.60
CA ILE A 287 28.36 -26.98 -9.91
C ILE A 287 28.07 -25.83 -10.88
N SER A 288 28.67 -25.83 -12.07
CA SER A 288 28.44 -24.79 -13.08
C SER A 288 26.97 -24.78 -13.56
N GLU A 289 26.34 -25.96 -13.72
CA GLU A 289 24.92 -26.06 -14.07
C GLU A 289 24.01 -25.44 -12.98
N ILE A 290 24.33 -25.64 -11.71
CA ILE A 290 23.59 -25.03 -10.59
C ILE A 290 23.80 -23.52 -10.54
N GLU A 291 25.05 -23.03 -10.63
CA GLU A 291 25.35 -21.60 -10.60
C GLU A 291 24.64 -20.85 -11.72
N GLU A 292 24.49 -21.49 -12.88
CA GLU A 292 23.73 -20.98 -14.00
C GLU A 292 22.22 -21.01 -13.73
N GLY A 293 21.68 -22.14 -13.24
CA GLY A 293 20.27 -22.27 -12.85
C GLY A 293 19.87 -21.28 -11.75
N LEU A 294 20.79 -20.87 -10.88
CA LEU A 294 20.54 -19.87 -9.83
C LEU A 294 20.55 -18.42 -10.34
N ARG A 295 20.76 -18.18 -11.64
CA ARG A 295 20.70 -16.83 -12.23
C ARG A 295 19.26 -16.40 -12.52
N GLU A 296 18.38 -17.35 -12.80
CA GLU A 296 16.99 -17.07 -13.14
C GLU A 296 16.05 -17.54 -12.03
N VAL A 297 14.97 -16.80 -11.83
CA VAL A 297 14.02 -17.00 -10.72
C VAL A 297 13.34 -18.37 -10.83
N HIS A 298 12.92 -18.76 -12.03
CA HIS A 298 12.14 -19.98 -12.26
C HIS A 298 13.00 -21.25 -12.18
N THR A 299 14.21 -21.24 -12.72
CA THR A 299 15.16 -22.36 -12.58
C THR A 299 15.64 -22.51 -11.14
N THR A 300 15.82 -21.40 -10.40
CA THR A 300 16.09 -21.45 -8.96
C THR A 300 14.99 -22.22 -8.23
N ARG A 301 13.71 -21.92 -8.53
CA ARG A 301 12.56 -22.62 -7.93
C ARG A 301 12.61 -24.14 -8.14
N PHE A 302 12.97 -24.61 -9.34
CA PHE A 302 13.05 -26.06 -9.63
C PHE A 302 14.06 -26.78 -8.72
N LEU A 303 15.23 -26.17 -8.50
CA LEU A 303 16.22 -26.71 -7.57
C LEU A 303 15.69 -26.69 -6.13
N LEU A 304 15.16 -25.55 -5.68
CA LEU A 304 14.69 -25.39 -4.30
C LEU A 304 13.49 -26.28 -3.97
N ASN A 305 12.66 -26.63 -4.96
CA ASN A 305 11.53 -27.54 -4.79
C ASN A 305 11.95 -28.98 -4.44
N SER A 306 13.16 -29.40 -4.81
CA SER A 306 13.68 -30.76 -4.56
C SER A 306 14.82 -30.82 -3.53
N ALA A 307 15.57 -29.73 -3.37
CA ALA A 307 16.68 -29.61 -2.41
C ALA A 307 16.20 -29.68 -0.95
N ARG A 308 16.33 -30.86 -0.34
CA ARG A 308 15.92 -31.15 1.05
C ARG A 308 17.05 -31.62 1.97
N LYS A 309 18.23 -31.94 1.43
CA LYS A 309 19.38 -32.41 2.22
C LYS A 309 20.02 -31.26 3.01
N SER A 310 20.44 -31.52 4.26
CA SER A 310 20.98 -30.53 5.21
C SER A 310 22.24 -29.77 4.74
N GLU A 311 22.96 -30.32 3.77
CA GLU A 311 24.22 -29.80 3.25
C GLU A 311 24.02 -28.64 2.26
N TRP A 312 22.83 -28.50 1.66
CA TRP A 312 22.53 -27.49 0.65
C TRP A 312 22.69 -26.04 1.14
N PRO A 313 22.15 -25.64 2.31
CA PRO A 313 22.32 -24.27 2.81
C PRO A 313 23.80 -23.88 3.02
N ALA A 314 24.61 -24.76 3.60
CA ALA A 314 26.03 -24.54 3.79
C ALA A 314 26.78 -24.43 2.44
N TRP A 315 26.46 -25.33 1.51
CA TRP A 315 27.04 -25.34 0.16
C TRP A 315 26.73 -24.05 -0.62
N LEU A 316 25.50 -23.54 -0.55
CA LEU A 316 25.11 -22.28 -1.20
C LEU A 316 25.78 -21.06 -0.54
N ASN A 317 25.94 -21.08 0.78
CA ASN A 317 26.62 -20.01 1.52
C ASN A 317 28.11 -19.91 1.15
N THR A 318 28.83 -21.03 1.06
CA THR A 318 30.25 -21.04 0.66
C THR A 318 30.51 -20.46 -0.74
N ARG A 319 29.49 -20.49 -1.61
CA ARG A 319 29.51 -19.94 -2.98
C ARG A 319 28.89 -18.54 -3.07
N ASN A 320 28.71 -17.87 -1.94
CA ASN A 320 28.22 -16.50 -1.84
C ASN A 320 26.82 -16.28 -2.45
N GLN A 321 25.97 -17.31 -2.51
CA GLN A 321 24.61 -17.21 -3.06
C GLN A 321 23.59 -16.70 -2.03
N LEU A 322 23.90 -16.81 -0.73
CA LEU A 322 23.01 -16.42 0.38
C LEU A 322 23.40 -15.10 1.07
N SER A 323 24.48 -14.43 0.65
CA SER A 323 25.04 -13.29 1.39
C SER A 323 24.08 -12.13 1.61
N LYS A 324 23.20 -11.84 0.64
CA LYS A 324 22.19 -10.78 0.76
C LYS A 324 21.13 -11.04 1.83
N LEU A 325 20.83 -12.31 2.14
CA LEU A 325 19.87 -12.69 3.18
C LEU A 325 20.39 -12.32 4.58
N PHE A 326 21.68 -12.11 4.70
CA PHE A 326 22.36 -11.71 5.93
C PHE A 326 22.96 -10.29 5.82
N ASP A 327 22.33 -9.42 5.03
CA ASP A 327 22.64 -8.00 4.94
C ASP A 327 21.36 -7.16 4.87
N ASN A 328 21.45 -5.84 4.98
CA ASN A 328 20.32 -4.91 4.87
C ASN A 328 19.97 -4.53 3.42
N ALA A 329 20.41 -5.32 2.45
CA ALA A 329 20.15 -5.07 1.02
C ALA A 329 18.69 -5.38 0.66
N SER A 330 18.17 -4.72 -0.38
CA SER A 330 16.88 -5.08 -0.96
C SER A 330 16.96 -6.45 -1.65
N LEU A 331 16.02 -7.34 -1.32
CA LEU A 331 15.96 -8.69 -1.87
C LEU A 331 15.18 -8.68 -3.20
N ASN A 332 15.75 -9.30 -4.23
CA ASN A 332 15.03 -9.56 -5.47
C ASN A 332 14.16 -10.82 -5.36
N ASP A 333 13.36 -11.12 -6.39
CA ASP A 333 12.42 -12.25 -6.37
C ASP A 333 13.12 -13.62 -6.17
N ARG A 334 14.34 -13.78 -6.69
CA ARG A 334 15.17 -14.97 -6.45
C ARG A 334 15.59 -15.08 -4.98
N ASP A 335 16.05 -13.97 -4.41
CA ASP A 335 16.52 -13.92 -3.04
C ASP A 335 15.34 -14.23 -2.07
N LYS A 336 14.13 -13.76 -2.37
CA LYS A 336 12.90 -14.11 -1.63
C LYS A 336 12.58 -15.61 -1.68
N LEU A 337 12.73 -16.27 -2.84
CA LEU A 337 12.56 -17.73 -2.93
C LEU A 337 13.56 -18.48 -2.04
N LEU A 338 14.80 -18.01 -1.94
CA LEU A 338 15.80 -18.60 -1.04
C LEU A 338 15.41 -18.42 0.44
N VAL A 339 14.82 -17.29 0.80
CA VAL A 339 14.29 -17.04 2.16
C VAL A 339 13.18 -18.02 2.50
N GLU A 340 12.16 -18.14 1.64
CA GLU A 340 11.03 -19.05 1.85
C GLU A 340 11.49 -20.51 1.89
N TRP A 341 12.43 -20.88 1.04
CA TRP A 341 13.01 -22.23 1.03
C TRP A 341 13.74 -22.56 2.34
N LEU A 342 14.57 -21.64 2.86
CA LEU A 342 15.24 -21.82 4.15
C LEU A 342 14.20 -21.91 5.29
N ALA A 343 13.22 -21.01 5.30
CA ALA A 343 12.17 -20.95 6.31
C ALA A 343 11.36 -22.25 6.38
N ASN A 344 10.87 -22.72 5.23
CA ASN A 344 9.95 -23.85 5.17
C ASN A 344 10.62 -25.21 5.39
N ASN A 345 11.92 -25.35 5.04
CA ASN A 345 12.58 -26.67 5.01
C ASN A 345 13.70 -26.85 6.05
N TYR A 346 14.31 -25.77 6.57
CA TYR A 346 15.52 -25.89 7.39
C TYR A 346 15.42 -25.23 8.76
N VAL A 347 14.60 -24.18 8.94
CA VAL A 347 14.54 -23.44 10.21
C VAL A 347 14.13 -24.32 11.41
N ILE A 348 13.19 -25.25 11.20
CA ILE A 348 12.76 -26.20 12.23
C ILE A 348 13.55 -27.51 12.14
N ASP A 349 13.50 -28.20 10.99
CA ASP A 349 14.06 -29.55 10.82
C ASP A 349 15.60 -29.60 10.93
N HIS A 350 16.27 -28.49 10.59
CA HIS A 350 17.73 -28.38 10.56
C HIS A 350 18.23 -27.08 11.21
N ALA A 351 17.62 -26.70 12.36
CA ALA A 351 17.86 -25.43 13.04
C ALA A 351 19.35 -25.09 13.24
N HIS A 352 20.17 -26.06 13.67
CA HIS A 352 21.59 -25.83 13.93
C HIS A 352 22.38 -25.38 12.69
N GLU A 353 22.02 -25.85 11.50
CA GLU A 353 22.68 -25.43 10.26
C GLU A 353 22.32 -23.97 9.92
N VAL A 354 21.05 -23.58 10.07
CA VAL A 354 20.64 -22.19 9.82
C VAL A 354 21.24 -21.24 10.87
N ILE A 355 21.29 -21.64 12.14
CA ILE A 355 21.97 -20.86 13.19
C ILE A 355 23.45 -20.68 12.86
N ARG A 356 24.14 -21.73 12.39
CA ARG A 356 25.54 -21.66 11.97
C ARG A 356 25.73 -20.68 10.81
N LEU A 357 24.79 -20.61 9.87
CA LEU A 357 24.80 -19.62 8.79
C LEU A 357 24.70 -18.19 9.31
N ILE A 358 23.81 -17.92 10.27
CA ILE A 358 23.65 -16.59 10.89
C ILE A 358 24.93 -16.18 11.62
N VAL A 359 25.53 -17.11 12.39
CA VAL A 359 26.80 -16.88 13.09
C VAL A 359 27.93 -16.57 12.11
N ASN A 360 28.07 -17.35 11.04
CA ASN A 360 29.09 -17.14 10.01
C ASN A 360 28.92 -15.78 9.30
N ASN A 361 27.70 -15.24 9.25
CA ASN A 361 27.38 -13.94 8.70
C ASN A 361 27.26 -12.82 9.76
N LYS A 362 27.96 -12.95 10.90
CA LYS A 362 28.10 -11.91 11.93
C LYS A 362 26.78 -11.47 12.58
N MET A 363 25.84 -12.40 12.79
CA MET A 363 24.54 -12.11 13.42
C MET A 363 23.72 -11.04 12.69
N ARG A 364 23.89 -10.94 11.37
CA ARG A 364 23.06 -10.09 10.52
C ARG A 364 21.94 -10.91 9.89
N LEU A 365 20.73 -10.37 9.89
CA LEU A 365 19.58 -11.00 9.30
C LEU A 365 18.75 -9.95 8.58
N ASN A 366 18.45 -10.17 7.30
CA ASN A 366 17.60 -9.28 6.54
C ASN A 366 16.18 -9.25 7.17
N PRO A 367 15.47 -8.11 7.17
CA PRO A 367 14.11 -8.02 7.72
C PRO A 367 13.13 -9.07 7.15
N GLU A 368 13.22 -9.41 5.86
CA GLU A 368 12.39 -10.44 5.23
C GLU A 368 12.73 -11.85 5.77
N CYS A 369 14.01 -12.12 6.04
CA CYS A 369 14.43 -13.37 6.67
C CYS A 369 13.94 -13.44 8.12
N TRP A 370 14.04 -12.34 8.85
CA TRP A 370 13.54 -12.24 10.23
C TRP A 370 12.05 -12.55 10.30
N TRP A 371 11.26 -11.97 9.39
CA TRP A 371 9.84 -12.24 9.26
C TRP A 371 9.54 -13.70 8.90
N ALA A 372 10.15 -14.22 7.82
CA ALA A 372 9.89 -15.57 7.35
C ALA A 372 10.29 -16.64 8.38
N PHE A 373 11.44 -16.49 9.03
CA PHE A 373 11.92 -17.44 10.03
C PHE A 373 11.06 -17.38 11.30
N GLY A 374 10.74 -16.18 11.79
CA GLY A 374 9.85 -16.04 12.94
C GLY A 374 8.46 -16.59 12.66
N ARG A 375 7.93 -16.40 11.45
CA ARG A 375 6.61 -16.93 11.05
C ARG A 375 6.62 -18.46 11.01
N ALA A 376 7.65 -19.06 10.43
CA ALA A 376 7.80 -20.51 10.39
C ALA A 376 7.86 -21.08 11.82
N LEU A 377 8.67 -20.49 12.70
CA LEU A 377 8.82 -20.94 14.09
C LEU A 377 7.55 -20.78 14.93
N ALA A 378 6.80 -19.70 14.70
CA ALA A 378 5.62 -19.37 15.50
C ALA A 378 4.37 -20.13 15.06
N LEU A 379 4.14 -20.29 13.76
CA LEU A 379 2.87 -20.79 13.19
C LEU A 379 2.92 -22.26 12.74
N ASP A 380 4.10 -22.83 12.47
CA ASP A 380 4.19 -24.24 12.07
C ASP A 380 4.06 -25.14 13.32
N GLU A 381 2.81 -25.55 13.59
CA GLU A 381 2.50 -26.48 14.68
C GLU A 381 2.68 -27.96 14.29
N GLN A 382 2.91 -28.27 13.01
CA GLN A 382 3.01 -29.64 12.52
C GLN A 382 4.38 -30.26 12.82
N LYS A 383 5.43 -29.44 12.86
CA LYS A 383 6.80 -29.88 13.10
C LYS A 383 7.17 -29.81 14.58
N GLU A 384 7.83 -30.87 15.07
CA GLU A 384 8.34 -30.92 16.44
C GLU A 384 9.57 -30.03 16.60
N LEU A 385 9.46 -29.01 17.46
CA LEU A 385 10.57 -28.11 17.80
C LEU A 385 10.89 -28.28 19.29
N SER A 386 12.14 -28.61 19.62
CA SER A 386 12.57 -28.75 21.01
C SER A 386 12.59 -27.39 21.72
N ALA A 387 12.25 -27.38 23.02
CA ALA A 387 12.28 -26.17 23.86
C ALA A 387 13.64 -25.45 23.84
N ASN A 388 14.75 -26.22 23.84
CA ASN A 388 16.10 -25.66 23.77
C ASN A 388 16.37 -24.96 22.43
N THR A 389 15.95 -25.57 21.32
CA THR A 389 16.09 -24.98 19.99
C THR A 389 15.22 -23.73 19.83
N LEU A 390 13.99 -23.74 20.37
CA LEU A 390 13.12 -22.57 20.39
C LEU A 390 13.75 -21.41 21.18
N SER A 391 14.34 -21.70 22.35
CA SER A 391 15.06 -20.70 23.16
C SER A 391 16.21 -20.07 22.40
N GLN A 392 17.05 -20.88 21.74
CA GLN A 392 18.13 -20.37 20.89
C GLN A 392 17.60 -19.45 19.77
N TRP A 393 16.51 -19.85 19.12
CA TRP A 393 15.91 -19.07 18.04
C TRP A 393 15.34 -17.74 18.50
N VAL A 394 14.58 -17.72 19.60
CA VAL A 394 14.02 -16.49 20.15
C VAL A 394 15.14 -15.53 20.54
N SER A 395 16.21 -16.00 21.21
CA SER A 395 17.35 -15.14 21.54
C SER A 395 18.01 -14.55 20.29
N ILE A 396 18.15 -15.32 19.21
CA ILE A 396 18.71 -14.84 17.94
C ILE A 396 17.76 -13.80 17.29
N LEU A 397 16.46 -14.07 17.21
CA LEU A 397 15.49 -13.16 16.60
C LEU A 397 15.39 -11.84 17.35
N LEU A 398 15.42 -11.86 18.70
CA LEU A 398 15.45 -10.65 19.50
C LEU A 398 16.75 -9.85 19.29
N ALA A 399 17.90 -10.52 19.16
CA ALA A 399 19.17 -9.87 18.88
C ALA A 399 19.25 -9.27 17.45
N CYS A 400 18.61 -9.92 16.47
CA CYS A 400 18.61 -9.52 15.06
C CYS A 400 17.34 -8.74 14.64
N THR A 401 16.69 -8.05 15.58
CA THR A 401 15.40 -7.39 15.31
C THR A 401 15.55 -6.21 14.33
N PRO A 402 14.69 -6.09 13.30
CA PRO A 402 14.69 -4.93 12.40
C PRO A 402 14.25 -3.63 13.12
N ALA A 403 14.46 -2.48 12.48
CA ALA A 403 14.06 -1.18 13.04
C ALA A 403 12.56 -1.11 13.37
N TYR A 404 11.74 -1.72 12.51
CA TYR A 404 10.28 -1.83 12.63
C TYR A 404 9.86 -3.32 12.56
N PRO A 405 9.97 -4.08 13.67
CA PRO A 405 9.42 -5.42 13.80
C PRO A 405 7.90 -5.36 13.80
N HIS A 406 7.32 -6.38 13.19
CA HIS A 406 5.87 -6.54 13.10
C HIS A 406 5.31 -7.06 14.43
N PRO A 407 4.35 -6.35 15.09
CA PRO A 407 3.85 -6.69 16.43
C PRO A 407 3.31 -8.12 16.54
N HIS A 408 2.52 -8.56 15.55
CA HIS A 408 1.95 -9.91 15.52
C HIS A 408 2.99 -11.04 15.53
N LEU A 409 4.19 -10.84 14.97
CA LEU A 409 5.19 -11.90 14.97
C LEU A 409 5.69 -12.17 16.39
N LEU A 410 5.92 -11.12 17.16
CA LEU A 410 6.36 -11.23 18.55
C LEU A 410 5.28 -11.87 19.43
N GLU A 411 4.02 -11.49 19.22
CA GLU A 411 2.86 -12.13 19.85
C GLU A 411 2.77 -13.63 19.56
N TRP A 412 2.88 -14.03 18.29
CA TRP A 412 2.83 -15.44 17.91
C TRP A 412 4.01 -16.23 18.47
N LEU A 413 5.21 -15.64 18.49
CA LEU A 413 6.40 -16.25 19.11
C LEU A 413 6.21 -16.44 20.63
N ALA A 414 5.72 -15.42 21.35
CA ALA A 414 5.44 -15.53 22.78
C ALA A 414 4.37 -16.59 23.06
N THR A 415 3.32 -16.63 22.24
CA THR A 415 2.26 -17.65 22.31
C THR A 415 2.80 -19.06 22.07
N ARG A 416 3.67 -19.23 21.07
CA ARG A 416 4.33 -20.52 20.81
C ARG A 416 5.18 -20.97 22.00
N CYS A 417 5.93 -20.05 22.62
CA CYS A 417 6.71 -20.32 23.83
C CYS A 417 5.80 -20.75 24.99
N GLY A 418 4.69 -20.05 25.20
CA GLY A 418 3.71 -20.37 26.24
C GLY A 418 3.08 -21.75 26.06
N LYS A 419 2.63 -22.09 24.84
CA LYS A 419 2.09 -23.42 24.50
C LYS A 419 3.09 -24.56 24.74
N GLN A 420 4.39 -24.32 24.58
CA GLN A 420 5.44 -25.30 24.85
C GLN A 420 5.92 -25.31 26.32
N GLY A 421 5.29 -24.55 27.21
CA GLY A 421 5.67 -24.47 28.62
C GLY A 421 6.95 -23.65 28.89
N CYS A 422 7.48 -22.95 27.89
CA CYS A 422 8.67 -22.08 28.01
C CYS A 422 8.28 -20.68 28.50
N ILE A 423 7.61 -20.60 29.66
CA ILE A 423 7.05 -19.34 30.19
C ILE A 423 8.10 -18.23 30.39
N PRO A 424 9.31 -18.50 30.93
CA PRO A 424 10.33 -17.45 31.05
C PRO A 424 10.72 -16.81 29.71
N LEU A 425 10.72 -17.61 28.63
CA LEU A 425 11.03 -17.13 27.29
C LEU A 425 9.88 -16.29 26.72
N ALA A 426 8.63 -16.69 26.96
CA ALA A 426 7.46 -15.88 26.59
C ALA A 426 7.49 -14.51 27.31
N MET A 427 7.89 -14.49 28.58
CA MET A 427 8.09 -13.26 29.36
C MET A 427 9.19 -12.37 28.75
N GLU A 428 10.31 -12.93 28.31
CA GLU A 428 11.36 -12.14 27.63
C GLU A 428 10.85 -11.46 26.35
N VAL A 429 10.05 -12.18 25.54
CA VAL A 429 9.43 -11.61 24.33
C VAL A 429 8.42 -10.52 24.70
N PHE A 430 7.59 -10.74 25.73
CA PHE A 430 6.65 -9.73 26.24
C PHE A 430 7.36 -8.45 26.70
N LEU A 431 8.42 -8.57 27.49
CA LEU A 431 9.21 -7.42 27.95
C LEU A 431 9.94 -6.71 26.78
N PHE A 432 10.27 -7.45 25.72
CA PHE A 432 10.79 -6.86 24.49
C PHE A 432 9.72 -6.06 23.74
N MET A 433 8.49 -6.58 23.62
CA MET A 433 7.34 -5.87 23.07
C MET A 433 7.01 -4.61 23.87
N ALA A 434 7.17 -4.67 25.19
CA ALA A 434 6.99 -3.55 26.12
C ALA A 434 8.09 -2.47 26.06
N SER A 435 9.11 -2.63 25.21
CA SER A 435 10.15 -1.60 25.07
C SER A 435 9.61 -0.40 24.29
N CYS A 436 9.95 0.82 24.69
CA CYS A 436 9.52 2.02 23.98
C CYS A 436 10.44 2.38 22.81
N ARG A 437 9.92 3.16 21.86
CA ARG A 437 10.68 3.87 20.83
C ARG A 437 10.55 5.36 21.01
N LEU A 438 11.62 6.09 20.71
CA LEU A 438 11.60 7.55 20.68
C LEU A 438 11.06 8.04 19.34
N SER A 439 9.94 8.77 19.35
CA SER A 439 9.37 9.45 18.18
C SER A 439 9.15 10.93 18.49
N ILE A 440 9.62 11.81 17.62
CA ILE A 440 9.57 13.26 17.85
C ILE A 440 8.93 13.92 16.62
N LYS A 441 7.87 14.70 16.85
CA LYS A 441 7.15 15.44 15.81
C LYS A 441 7.22 16.95 16.09
N ALA A 442 6.99 17.77 15.07
CA ALA A 442 6.80 19.21 15.26
C ALA A 442 5.43 19.46 15.90
N GLY A 443 5.38 20.19 17.02
CA GLY A 443 4.15 20.49 17.74
C GLY A 443 3.35 21.63 17.10
N TYR A 444 2.05 21.65 17.38
CA TYR A 444 1.12 22.69 16.90
C TYR A 444 1.49 24.07 17.48
N LYS A 445 1.50 25.10 16.64
CA LYS A 445 1.61 26.51 17.07
C LYS A 445 0.21 27.10 17.24
N HIS A 446 -0.09 27.66 18.41
CA HIS A 446 -1.22 28.58 18.57
C HIS A 446 -0.80 29.98 18.13
N GLU A 447 -1.71 30.74 17.51
CA GLU A 447 -1.48 32.14 17.17
C GLU A 447 -1.19 32.96 18.45
N GLY A 448 -0.02 33.62 18.51
CA GLY A 448 0.35 34.52 19.61
C GLY A 448 1.51 34.08 20.51
N GLU A 449 2.15 32.92 20.30
CA GLU A 449 3.31 32.47 21.10
C GLU A 449 4.68 32.67 20.40
N GLU A 450 5.74 32.97 21.19
CA GLU A 450 7.12 33.25 20.73
C GLU A 450 7.82 32.11 19.95
N GLU A 451 8.84 32.49 19.15
CA GLU A 451 9.55 31.74 18.09
C GLU A 451 10.28 30.41 18.46
N SER A 452 10.00 29.75 19.58
CA SER A 452 10.66 28.48 19.91
C SER A 452 9.96 27.29 19.23
N PRO A 453 10.68 26.39 18.53
CA PRO A 453 10.07 25.19 17.96
C PRO A 453 9.60 24.26 19.09
N ARG A 454 8.28 24.03 19.19
CA ARG A 454 7.72 23.00 20.08
C ARG A 454 7.93 21.63 19.45
N PHE A 455 8.44 20.68 20.23
CA PHE A 455 8.51 19.27 19.84
C PHE A 455 7.44 18.49 20.60
N GLU A 456 6.66 17.69 19.89
CA GLU A 456 5.75 16.72 20.46
C GLU A 456 6.49 15.38 20.59
N LEU A 457 6.69 14.93 21.83
CA LEU A 457 7.34 13.67 22.15
C LEU A 457 6.29 12.56 22.21
N ASN A 458 6.52 11.47 21.47
CA ASN A 458 5.76 10.24 21.61
C ASN A 458 6.70 9.07 21.92
N THR A 459 6.29 8.21 22.85
CA THR A 459 7.03 7.03 23.33
C THR A 459 6.27 5.73 23.07
N PRO A 460 5.90 5.40 21.82
CA PRO A 460 5.10 4.20 21.54
C PRO A 460 5.88 2.93 21.91
N LEU A 461 5.19 1.95 22.49
CA LEU A 461 5.74 0.62 22.72
C LEU A 461 5.95 -0.14 21.38
N LYS A 462 6.83 -1.13 21.37
CA LYS A 462 7.06 -1.97 20.18
C LYS A 462 5.86 -2.87 19.86
N GLY A 463 5.06 -3.22 20.86
CA GLY A 463 3.80 -3.95 20.72
C GLY A 463 2.59 -3.04 20.91
N GLU A 464 1.49 -3.36 20.22
CA GLU A 464 0.20 -2.69 20.41
C GLU A 464 -0.57 -3.32 21.57
N HIS A 465 -1.61 -2.62 22.07
CA HIS A 465 -2.39 -3.03 23.24
C HIS A 465 -2.94 -4.45 23.07
N PHE A 466 -3.57 -4.73 21.93
CA PHE A 466 -4.15 -6.05 21.64
C PHE A 466 -3.09 -7.16 21.75
N ASN A 467 -1.94 -7.01 21.08
CA ASN A 467 -0.90 -8.03 21.08
C ASN A 467 -0.26 -8.24 22.45
N LEU A 468 -0.01 -7.16 23.20
CA LEU A 468 0.54 -7.23 24.56
C LEU A 468 -0.46 -7.91 25.50
N ASN A 469 -1.73 -7.52 25.44
CA ASN A 469 -2.78 -8.05 26.30
C ASN A 469 -3.06 -9.53 26.01
N GLU A 470 -3.02 -9.93 24.73
CA GLU A 470 -3.18 -11.33 24.31
C GLU A 470 -2.09 -12.23 24.93
N VAL A 471 -0.83 -11.78 24.90
CA VAL A 471 0.29 -12.51 25.53
C VAL A 471 0.15 -12.52 27.05
N TRP A 472 -0.21 -11.39 27.65
CA TRP A 472 -0.38 -11.25 29.09
C TRP A 472 -1.46 -12.17 29.63
N GLU A 473 -2.70 -12.03 29.17
CA GLU A 473 -3.86 -12.76 29.70
C GLU A 473 -3.78 -14.27 29.42
N ASN A 474 -3.34 -14.66 28.22
CA ASN A 474 -3.39 -16.07 27.81
C ASN A 474 -2.11 -16.87 28.11
N GLN A 475 -0.95 -16.22 28.23
CA GLN A 475 0.33 -16.93 28.41
C GLN A 475 0.99 -16.67 29.77
N LEU A 476 1.07 -15.41 30.22
CA LEU A 476 1.86 -15.04 31.40
C LEU A 476 1.07 -15.07 32.70
N LYS A 477 -0.10 -14.44 32.74
CA LYS A 477 -0.96 -14.34 33.93
C LYS A 477 -1.33 -15.69 34.56
N PRO A 478 -1.65 -16.76 33.78
CA PRO A 478 -1.92 -18.08 34.37
C PRO A 478 -0.69 -18.73 35.01
N ASN A 479 0.52 -18.29 34.66
CA ASN A 479 1.79 -18.92 35.03
C ASN A 479 2.67 -18.03 35.93
N LEU A 480 2.07 -17.08 36.67
CA LEU A 480 2.79 -16.14 37.54
C LEU A 480 3.68 -16.83 38.58
N GLU A 481 3.34 -18.06 39.00
CA GLU A 481 4.16 -18.83 39.93
C GLU A 481 5.61 -19.04 39.48
N LEU A 482 5.84 -19.09 38.16
CA LEU A 482 7.14 -19.31 37.54
C LEU A 482 7.93 -18.01 37.32
N ILE A 483 7.23 -16.88 37.15
CA ILE A 483 7.83 -15.65 36.58
C ILE A 483 7.56 -14.36 37.37
N ALA A 484 6.82 -14.38 38.48
CA ALA A 484 6.39 -13.16 39.18
C ALA A 484 7.54 -12.17 39.49
N GLN A 485 8.65 -12.64 40.07
CA GLN A 485 9.80 -11.79 40.38
C GLN A 485 10.47 -11.18 39.14
N PRO A 486 10.94 -11.97 38.14
CA PRO A 486 11.60 -11.42 36.97
C PRO A 486 10.65 -10.58 36.11
N LEU A 487 9.36 -10.91 36.06
CA LEU A 487 8.34 -10.12 35.36
C LEU A 487 8.21 -8.74 36.01
N LEU A 488 8.02 -8.67 37.33
CA LEU A 488 7.88 -7.41 38.05
C LEU A 488 9.12 -6.53 37.91
N SER A 489 10.32 -7.12 38.03
CA SER A 489 11.58 -6.40 37.78
C SER A 489 11.68 -5.87 36.34
N GLY A 490 11.21 -6.66 35.37
CA GLY A 490 11.15 -6.25 33.96
C GLY A 490 10.20 -5.08 33.73
N ILE A 491 8.99 -5.14 34.31
CA ILE A 491 7.98 -4.08 34.22
C ILE A 491 8.50 -2.79 34.84
N VAL A 492 9.05 -2.86 36.06
CA VAL A 492 9.65 -1.70 36.75
C VAL A 492 10.67 -1.01 35.88
N ARG A 493 11.62 -1.78 35.31
CA ARG A 493 12.65 -1.24 34.42
C ARG A 493 12.07 -0.57 33.17
N LYS A 494 10.94 -1.07 32.65
CA LYS A 494 10.29 -0.47 31.47
C LYS A 494 9.58 0.83 31.80
N LEU A 495 8.89 0.90 32.93
CA LEU A 495 8.27 2.14 33.41
C LEU A 495 9.33 3.21 33.71
N GLU A 496 10.45 2.82 34.32
CA GLU A 496 11.62 3.70 34.53
C GLU A 496 12.21 4.21 33.20
N GLU A 497 12.45 3.31 32.22
CA GLU A 497 12.99 3.67 30.90
C GLU A 497 12.14 4.74 30.21
N ILE A 498 10.82 4.59 30.24
CA ILE A 498 9.86 5.53 29.63
C ILE A 498 9.88 6.88 30.35
N HIS A 499 9.82 6.86 31.68
CA HIS A 499 9.83 8.07 32.50
C HIS A 499 11.11 8.90 32.28
N TYR A 500 12.29 8.26 32.31
CA TYR A 500 13.56 8.98 32.12
C TYR A 500 13.74 9.53 30.70
N ILE A 501 13.24 8.84 29.67
CA ILE A 501 13.22 9.39 28.30
C ILE A 501 12.38 10.66 28.25
N ARG A 502 11.19 10.66 28.87
CA ARG A 502 10.31 11.85 28.89
C ARG A 502 10.92 13.01 29.67
N GLN A 503 11.48 12.73 30.84
CA GLN A 503 12.18 13.72 31.67
C GLN A 503 13.29 14.45 30.89
N ALA A 504 14.05 13.73 30.04
CA ALA A 504 15.14 14.30 29.25
C ALA A 504 14.70 15.35 28.21
N TRP A 505 13.45 15.33 27.75
CA TRP A 505 12.92 16.24 26.72
C TRP A 505 12.10 17.41 27.30
N ASN A 506 12.07 17.56 28.63
CA ASN A 506 11.54 18.72 29.33
C ASN A 506 10.11 19.12 28.91
N THR A 507 9.24 18.15 28.59
CA THR A 507 7.79 18.36 28.47
C THR A 507 7.12 18.68 29.82
N GLY A 508 7.90 18.66 30.91
CA GLY A 508 7.50 19.03 32.25
C GLY A 508 7.23 20.53 32.41
N ARG A 509 6.00 20.93 32.15
CA ARG A 509 5.32 21.74 33.18
C ARG A 509 4.92 20.75 34.29
N TYR A 510 5.34 21.08 35.51
CA TYR A 510 4.98 20.44 36.76
C TYR A 510 3.57 19.82 36.72
N ASP A 511 3.46 18.55 37.08
CA ASP A 511 2.23 17.80 37.41
C ASP A 511 1.20 17.42 36.32
N TRP A 512 1.20 18.02 35.14
CA TRP A 512 0.08 17.84 34.18
C TRP A 512 0.37 16.95 32.95
N GLY A 513 1.53 16.30 32.87
CA GLY A 513 2.05 15.79 31.59
C GLY A 513 2.70 14.40 31.55
N ASP A 514 2.40 13.50 32.49
CA ASP A 514 2.92 12.12 32.47
C ASP A 514 1.75 11.12 32.45
N HIS A 515 1.92 9.95 31.83
CA HIS A 515 0.90 8.88 31.65
C HIS A 515 0.19 8.41 32.93
N THR A 516 0.61 8.91 34.10
CA THR A 516 -0.16 8.87 35.34
C THR A 516 -1.59 9.36 35.18
N TRP A 517 -1.85 10.32 34.27
CA TRP A 517 -3.19 10.82 33.98
C TRP A 517 -4.00 9.92 33.04
N ASP A 518 -3.34 9.19 32.13
CA ASP A 518 -4.04 8.34 31.16
C ASP A 518 -4.68 7.11 31.85
N ARG A 519 -4.09 6.66 32.97
CA ARG A 519 -4.64 5.61 33.82
C ARG A 519 -5.27 6.19 35.09
N SER A 520 -6.60 6.18 35.19
CA SER A 520 -7.33 6.73 36.34
C SER A 520 -7.08 5.94 37.63
N ALA A 521 -7.09 4.61 37.60
CA ALA A 521 -6.85 3.79 38.79
C ALA A 521 -5.97 2.57 38.52
N ILE A 522 -5.23 2.09 39.52
CA ILE A 522 -4.50 0.81 39.40
C ILE A 522 -5.47 -0.36 39.29
N GLU A 523 -6.50 -0.43 40.13
CA GLU A 523 -7.58 -1.41 40.00
C GLU A 523 -8.47 -1.13 38.78
N PRO A 524 -9.25 -2.12 38.29
CA PRO A 524 -10.20 -1.87 37.21
C PRO A 524 -11.19 -0.76 37.53
N HIS A 525 -11.27 0.26 36.67
CA HIS A 525 -12.14 1.43 36.85
C HIS A 525 -12.89 1.77 35.55
N GLU A 526 -14.07 2.39 35.67
CA GLU A 526 -14.96 2.68 34.53
C GLU A 526 -14.35 3.66 33.51
N GLN A 527 -13.45 4.53 33.96
CA GLN A 527 -12.77 5.52 33.12
C GLN A 527 -11.67 4.93 32.24
N ASP A 528 -11.13 3.76 32.59
CA ASP A 528 -10.04 3.11 31.86
C ASP A 528 -10.57 2.23 30.71
N ARG A 529 -11.73 2.59 30.14
CA ARG A 529 -12.45 1.79 29.11
C ARG A 529 -11.73 1.75 27.76
N TYR A 530 -10.87 2.72 27.47
CA TYR A 530 -10.10 2.83 26.23
C TYR A 530 -8.61 2.63 26.52
N PRO A 531 -8.15 1.37 26.66
CA PRO A 531 -6.82 1.10 27.18
C PRO A 531 -5.69 1.36 26.16
N ASP A 532 -4.58 1.86 26.67
CA ASP A 532 -3.31 2.08 25.96
C ASP A 532 -2.37 0.87 26.13
N PRO A 533 -1.41 0.58 25.22
CA PRO A 533 -0.39 -0.44 25.44
C PRO A 533 0.29 -0.43 26.82
N MET A 534 0.45 0.75 27.43
CA MET A 534 1.01 0.91 28.79
C MET A 534 0.15 0.28 29.88
N ASP A 535 -1.17 0.25 29.71
CA ASP A 535 -2.10 -0.29 30.71
C ASP A 535 -1.88 -1.78 30.95
N VAL A 536 -1.45 -2.51 29.91
CA VAL A 536 -1.10 -3.94 30.04
C VAL A 536 0.08 -4.13 31.01
N LEU A 537 1.03 -3.20 31.04
CA LEU A 537 2.16 -3.26 31.98
C LEU A 537 1.73 -2.93 33.41
N ILE A 538 0.80 -1.98 33.57
CA ILE A 538 0.22 -1.62 34.86
C ILE A 538 -0.60 -2.79 35.42
N ASP A 539 -1.46 -3.38 34.59
CA ASP A 539 -2.26 -4.56 34.94
C ASP A 539 -1.37 -5.76 35.27
N ALA A 540 -0.32 -6.01 34.46
CA ALA A 540 0.64 -7.06 34.74
C ALA A 540 1.41 -6.83 36.05
N GLY A 541 1.79 -5.58 36.35
CA GLY A 541 2.43 -5.20 37.60
C GLY A 541 1.50 -5.39 38.80
N ARG A 542 0.26 -4.91 38.69
CA ARG A 542 -0.79 -5.06 39.71
C ARG A 542 -1.05 -6.53 40.03
N ASP A 543 -1.40 -7.31 39.02
CA ASP A 543 -1.80 -8.71 39.19
C ASP A 543 -0.62 -9.54 39.75
N THR A 544 0.61 -9.20 39.37
CA THR A 544 1.82 -9.80 39.96
C THR A 544 1.97 -9.47 41.43
N LEU A 545 1.73 -8.22 41.84
CA LEU A 545 1.76 -7.80 43.25
C LEU A 545 0.63 -8.45 44.07
N GLU A 546 -0.57 -8.59 43.53
CA GLU A 546 -1.69 -9.31 44.16
C GLU A 546 -1.41 -10.81 44.31
N TRP A 547 -0.77 -11.41 43.30
CA TRP A 547 -0.31 -12.79 43.39
C TRP A 547 0.76 -12.96 44.48
N LEU A 548 1.71 -12.02 44.58
CA LEU A 548 2.69 -12.00 45.66
C LEU A 548 2.04 -11.82 47.04
N ALA A 549 0.99 -11.00 47.14
CA ALA A 549 0.23 -10.83 48.38
C ALA A 549 -0.35 -12.16 48.88
N SER A 550 -0.90 -12.96 47.98
CA SER A 550 -1.54 -14.24 48.33
C SER A 550 -0.55 -15.39 48.57
N HIS A 551 0.63 -15.38 47.93
CA HIS A 551 1.56 -16.52 47.95
C HIS A 551 2.90 -16.26 48.67
N LYS A 552 3.42 -15.02 48.62
CA LYS A 552 4.75 -14.65 49.14
C LYS A 552 4.75 -13.27 49.83
N PRO A 553 4.05 -13.07 50.97
CA PRO A 553 3.89 -11.76 51.61
C PRO A 553 5.19 -11.05 52.01
N ILE A 554 6.22 -11.79 52.45
CA ILE A 554 7.52 -11.22 52.82
C ILE A 554 8.20 -10.55 51.60
N LEU A 555 8.05 -11.17 50.43
CA LEU A 555 8.60 -10.66 49.19
C LEU A 555 7.80 -9.45 48.69
N LEU A 556 6.47 -9.47 48.86
CA LEU A 556 5.62 -8.30 48.58
C LEU A 556 6.12 -7.08 49.37
N GLU A 557 6.42 -7.24 50.66
CA GLU A 557 6.90 -6.15 51.51
C GLU A 557 8.21 -5.54 50.98
N SER A 558 9.16 -6.37 50.53
CA SER A 558 10.39 -5.85 49.91
C SER A 558 10.14 -5.07 48.62
N TRP A 559 9.17 -5.50 47.80
CA TRP A 559 8.78 -4.78 46.59
C TRP A 559 8.08 -3.47 46.91
N MET A 560 7.18 -3.45 47.90
CA MET A 560 6.52 -2.22 48.33
C MET A 560 7.52 -1.15 48.75
N GLU A 561 8.51 -1.51 49.58
CA GLU A 561 9.58 -0.59 50.02
C GLU A 561 10.44 -0.10 48.86
N GLN A 562 10.70 -0.95 47.85
CA GLN A 562 11.45 -0.54 46.66
C GLN A 562 10.64 0.39 45.74
N LEU A 563 9.37 0.08 45.53
CA LEU A 563 8.51 0.82 44.61
C LEU A 563 8.13 2.20 45.14
N ILE A 564 7.91 2.34 46.45
CA ILE A 564 7.46 3.61 47.04
C ILE A 564 8.53 4.70 47.02
N VAL A 565 9.81 4.34 47.03
CA VAL A 565 10.93 5.30 46.96
C VAL A 565 11.32 5.68 45.51
N SER A 566 10.65 5.12 44.50
CA SER A 566 10.93 5.42 43.10
C SER A 566 10.52 6.84 42.73
N GLU A 567 11.24 7.48 41.81
CA GLU A 567 10.84 8.77 41.23
C GLU A 567 9.66 8.64 40.26
N VAL A 568 9.39 7.43 39.76
CA VAL A 568 8.29 7.15 38.82
C VAL A 568 6.95 7.07 39.56
N PRO A 569 5.98 7.95 39.30
CA PRO A 569 4.72 7.97 40.04
C PRO A 569 3.89 6.69 39.91
N LEU A 570 3.82 6.09 38.72
CA LEU A 570 3.12 4.81 38.52
C LEU A 570 3.66 3.67 39.41
N LEU A 571 4.96 3.67 39.70
CA LEU A 571 5.56 2.67 40.60
C LEU A 571 5.13 2.90 42.05
N ARG A 572 5.04 4.16 42.49
CA ARG A 572 4.52 4.51 43.82
C ARG A 572 3.04 4.16 43.96
N ARG A 573 2.22 4.42 42.94
CA ARG A 573 0.80 4.00 42.87
C ARG A 573 0.65 2.49 43.02
N LEU A 574 1.46 1.70 42.31
CA LEU A 574 1.50 0.23 42.45
C LEU A 574 1.90 -0.21 43.87
N ALA A 575 2.85 0.47 44.51
CA ALA A 575 3.25 0.21 45.89
C ALA A 575 2.09 0.43 46.88
N ILE A 576 1.33 1.51 46.69
CA ILE A 576 0.17 1.84 47.53
C ILE A 576 -0.92 0.81 47.34
N HIS A 577 -1.26 0.44 46.10
CA HIS A 577 -2.22 -0.65 45.84
C HIS A 577 -1.77 -1.97 46.48
N ALA A 578 -0.50 -2.33 46.38
CA ALA A 578 0.07 -3.51 47.04
C ALA A 578 -0.12 -3.48 48.57
N SER A 579 -0.02 -2.31 49.20
CA SER A 579 -0.28 -2.14 50.64
C SER A 579 -1.73 -2.47 51.03
N ILE A 580 -2.68 -2.15 50.15
CA ILE A 580 -4.11 -2.39 50.36
C ILE A 580 -4.38 -3.89 50.44
N VAL A 581 -3.83 -4.65 49.49
CA VAL A 581 -4.04 -6.11 49.37
C VAL A 581 -3.15 -6.92 50.31
N HIS A 582 -2.23 -6.28 51.05
CA HIS A 582 -1.31 -6.97 51.96
C HIS A 582 -2.08 -7.72 53.09
N PRO A 583 -1.96 -9.07 53.20
CA PRO A 583 -2.80 -9.85 54.11
C PRO A 583 -2.38 -9.76 55.58
N ASN A 584 -1.10 -9.48 55.85
CA ASN A 584 -0.53 -9.56 57.20
C ASN A 584 -0.41 -8.20 57.90
N LYS A 585 -0.82 -7.09 57.25
CA LYS A 585 -0.78 -5.75 57.86
C LYS A 585 -2.15 -5.42 58.42
N SER A 586 -2.21 -5.07 59.71
CA SER A 586 -3.40 -4.51 60.35
C SER A 586 -3.78 -3.17 59.71
N ALA A 587 -5.02 -2.75 59.92
CA ALA A 587 -5.48 -1.44 59.45
C ALA A 587 -4.64 -0.29 60.02
N ASP A 588 -4.22 -0.39 61.28
CA ASP A 588 -3.38 0.61 61.94
C ASP A 588 -1.99 0.71 61.30
N GLU A 589 -1.38 -0.43 60.98
CA GLU A 589 -0.08 -0.47 60.28
C GLU A 589 -0.18 0.11 58.87
N LYS A 590 -1.26 -0.18 58.14
CA LYS A 590 -1.49 0.38 56.79
C LYS A 590 -1.63 1.90 56.83
N LEU A 591 -2.46 2.44 57.73
CA LEU A 591 -2.64 3.88 57.87
C LEU A 591 -1.36 4.58 58.37
N THR A 592 -0.63 3.95 59.29
CA THR A 592 0.67 4.47 59.75
C THR A 592 1.68 4.53 58.61
N TRP A 593 1.74 3.49 57.78
CA TRP A 593 2.62 3.44 56.61
C TRP A 593 2.26 4.52 55.59
N LEU A 594 0.97 4.72 55.27
CA LEU A 594 0.50 5.79 54.38
C LEU A 594 0.93 7.17 54.90
N LEU A 595 0.71 7.46 56.18
CA LEU A 595 1.03 8.77 56.77
C LEU A 595 2.53 9.05 56.84
N THR A 596 3.35 8.00 57.04
CA THR A 596 4.80 8.18 57.27
C THR A 596 5.65 8.06 56.01
N GLN A 597 5.26 7.21 55.06
CA GLN A 597 6.06 6.92 53.86
C GLN A 597 5.52 7.58 52.58
N VAL A 598 4.24 7.91 52.52
CA VAL A 598 3.58 8.42 51.30
C VAL A 598 3.15 9.88 51.47
N GLY A 599 2.36 10.16 52.51
CA GLY A 599 1.64 11.41 52.65
C GLY A 599 0.26 11.38 52.00
N LEU A 600 -0.61 12.29 52.40
CA LEU A 600 -2.03 12.30 52.00
C LEU A 600 -2.34 13.15 50.77
N TYR A 601 -1.43 14.06 50.37
CA TYR A 601 -1.75 15.12 49.39
C TYR A 601 -0.78 15.14 48.21
N LEU A 602 -0.17 13.99 47.89
CA LEU A 602 0.61 13.87 46.65
C LEU A 602 -0.35 13.70 45.47
N LEU A 603 -0.22 14.56 44.46
CA LEU A 603 -1.15 14.64 43.34
C LEU A 603 -1.17 13.34 42.51
N ALA A 604 0.00 12.75 42.28
CA ALA A 604 0.11 11.61 41.38
C ALA A 604 -0.44 10.30 41.98
N GLU A 605 -0.41 10.17 43.30
CA GLU A 605 -0.86 8.99 44.05
C GLU A 605 -2.27 9.16 44.65
N HIS A 606 -2.91 10.29 44.38
CA HIS A 606 -4.12 10.77 45.05
C HIS A 606 -5.20 9.68 45.19
N HIS A 607 -5.57 9.04 44.07
CA HIS A 607 -6.57 7.97 44.03
C HIS A 607 -6.22 6.80 44.94
N GLU A 608 -5.02 6.23 44.79
CA GLU A 608 -4.61 5.06 45.54
C GLU A 608 -4.48 5.35 47.04
N VAL A 609 -4.10 6.57 47.45
CA VAL A 609 -4.05 6.99 48.86
C VAL A 609 -5.46 7.08 49.44
N TYR A 610 -6.40 7.73 48.75
CA TYR A 610 -7.81 7.83 49.18
C TYR A 610 -8.43 6.45 49.36
N ARG A 611 -8.23 5.57 48.38
CA ARG A 611 -8.73 4.20 48.42
C ARG A 611 -8.11 3.38 49.55
N ALA A 612 -6.79 3.49 49.76
CA ALA A 612 -6.10 2.79 50.83
C ALA A 612 -6.58 3.24 52.22
N ALA A 613 -6.77 4.55 52.41
CA ALA A 613 -7.29 5.11 53.65
C ALA A 613 -8.73 4.66 53.93
N ALA A 614 -9.62 4.74 52.93
CA ALA A 614 -11.02 4.33 53.06
C ALA A 614 -11.17 2.83 53.40
N GLN A 615 -10.35 1.94 52.82
CA GLN A 615 -10.44 0.51 53.14
C GLN A 615 -9.90 0.16 54.54
N ALA A 616 -8.89 0.89 55.03
CA ALA A 616 -8.28 0.63 56.33
C ALA A 616 -9.05 1.29 57.49
N TYR A 617 -9.59 2.51 57.30
CA TYR A 617 -10.20 3.31 58.36
C TYR A 617 -11.30 2.60 59.19
N PRO A 618 -12.27 1.87 58.59
CA PRO A 618 -13.32 1.21 59.35
C PRO A 618 -12.80 0.09 60.26
N LYS A 619 -11.63 -0.47 59.96
CA LYS A 619 -11.00 -1.55 60.74
C LYS A 619 -9.92 -1.05 61.70
N ALA A 620 -9.60 0.24 61.65
CA ALA A 620 -8.56 0.84 62.47
C ALA A 620 -9.02 1.09 63.91
N SER A 621 -8.07 1.10 64.84
CA SER A 621 -8.31 1.45 66.24
C SER A 621 -8.75 2.91 66.37
N LYS A 622 -9.43 3.23 67.47
CA LYS A 622 -9.90 4.60 67.76
C LYS A 622 -8.75 5.62 67.71
N GLY A 623 -7.58 5.30 68.28
CA GLY A 623 -6.43 6.20 68.29
C GLY A 623 -5.83 6.44 66.91
N MET A 624 -5.83 5.42 66.04
CA MET A 624 -5.36 5.60 64.66
C MET A 624 -6.35 6.45 63.84
N ARG A 625 -7.66 6.24 64.02
CA ARG A 625 -8.70 7.07 63.38
C ARG A 625 -8.56 8.54 63.75
N GLU A 626 -8.34 8.85 65.03
CA GLU A 626 -8.08 10.22 65.51
C GLU A 626 -6.79 10.79 64.87
N THR A 627 -5.75 9.98 64.74
CA THR A 627 -4.48 10.37 64.14
C THR A 627 -4.64 10.75 62.65
N LEU A 628 -5.37 9.94 61.87
CA LEU A 628 -5.65 10.22 60.46
C LEU A 628 -6.52 11.47 60.29
N ILE A 629 -7.58 11.61 61.09
CA ILE A 629 -8.44 12.80 61.07
C ILE A 629 -7.61 14.06 61.39
N ASN A 630 -6.75 14.00 62.41
CA ASN A 630 -5.90 15.14 62.76
C ASN A 630 -4.92 15.50 61.63
N ALA A 631 -4.36 14.51 60.93
CA ALA A 631 -3.49 14.76 59.78
C ALA A 631 -4.24 15.48 58.64
N VAL A 632 -5.49 15.11 58.38
CA VAL A 632 -6.36 15.79 57.39
C VAL A 632 -6.66 17.22 57.84
N ILE A 633 -7.06 17.43 59.11
CA ILE A 633 -7.42 18.76 59.63
C ILE A 633 -6.22 19.71 59.67
N GLN A 634 -5.01 19.20 59.92
CA GLN A 634 -3.78 20.01 59.98
C GLN A 634 -3.24 20.40 58.61
N HIS A 635 -3.76 19.85 57.51
CA HIS A 635 -3.29 20.18 56.17
C HIS A 635 -3.68 21.61 55.74
N GLU A 636 -2.75 22.34 55.14
CA GLU A 636 -2.96 23.70 54.60
C GLU A 636 -2.49 23.79 53.15
N VAL A 637 -3.39 24.23 52.25
CA VAL A 637 -3.10 24.38 50.83
C VAL A 637 -2.49 25.76 50.59
N SER A 638 -1.31 25.78 49.95
CA SER A 638 -0.58 27.00 49.58
C SER A 638 -0.42 27.09 48.05
N ASP A 639 -0.54 28.30 47.50
CA ASP A 639 -0.28 28.54 46.07
C ASP A 639 1.21 28.72 45.75
N ALA A 640 1.55 28.88 44.47
CA ALA A 640 2.94 29.10 44.01
C ALA A 640 3.59 30.38 44.56
N ALA A 641 2.80 31.31 45.09
CA ALA A 641 3.25 32.53 45.76
C ALA A 641 3.30 32.39 47.31
N GLY A 642 2.98 31.21 47.85
CA GLY A 642 2.94 30.93 49.28
C GLY A 642 1.72 31.50 50.00
N VAL A 643 0.67 31.88 49.28
CA VAL A 643 -0.59 32.37 49.87
C VAL A 643 -1.45 31.18 50.26
N ILE A 644 -1.88 31.14 51.52
CA ILE A 644 -2.82 30.13 52.02
C ILE A 644 -4.20 30.41 51.42
N ILE A 645 -4.73 29.45 50.66
CA ILE A 645 -6.09 29.54 50.10
C ILE A 645 -7.04 28.84 51.07
N VAL A 646 -7.68 29.64 51.93
CA VAL A 646 -8.54 29.15 53.03
C VAL A 646 -9.69 28.28 52.53
N GLU A 647 -10.41 28.72 51.49
CA GLU A 647 -11.56 27.99 50.96
C GLU A 647 -11.16 26.66 50.28
N ARG A 648 -10.06 26.65 49.51
CA ARG A 648 -9.52 25.44 48.88
C ARG A 648 -9.05 24.43 49.94
N THR A 649 -8.37 24.92 50.98
CA THR A 649 -7.97 24.10 52.12
C THR A 649 -9.18 23.48 52.81
N ALA A 650 -10.23 24.27 53.09
CA ALA A 650 -11.46 23.76 53.67
C ALA A 650 -12.15 22.73 52.77
N ARG A 651 -12.11 22.94 51.44
CA ARG A 651 -12.69 22.00 50.45
C ARG A 651 -11.95 20.66 50.41
N GLU A 652 -10.63 20.66 50.40
CA GLU A 652 -9.84 19.42 50.43
C GLU A 652 -10.05 18.64 51.74
N ARG A 653 -10.11 19.34 52.88
CA ARG A 653 -10.48 18.73 54.17
C ARG A 653 -11.88 18.12 54.14
N PHE A 654 -12.84 18.82 53.55
CA PHE A 654 -14.21 18.32 53.38
C PHE A 654 -14.24 17.05 52.53
N ASN A 655 -13.56 17.04 51.39
CA ASN A 655 -13.52 15.88 50.48
C ASN A 655 -12.92 14.64 51.17
N TRP A 656 -11.80 14.80 51.89
CA TRP A 656 -11.18 13.71 52.66
C TRP A 656 -12.10 13.16 53.75
N LEU A 657 -12.69 14.05 54.57
CA LEU A 657 -13.54 13.62 55.68
C LEU A 657 -14.85 13.00 55.19
N ASP A 658 -15.41 13.50 54.10
CA ASP A 658 -16.59 12.92 53.47
C ASP A 658 -16.29 11.54 52.88
N TRP A 659 -15.14 11.37 52.21
CA TRP A 659 -14.70 10.07 51.71
C TRP A 659 -14.54 9.02 52.82
N LEU A 660 -13.90 9.40 53.94
CA LEU A 660 -13.80 8.52 55.11
C LEU A 660 -15.17 8.23 55.74
N LYS A 661 -16.11 9.18 55.69
CA LYS A 661 -17.48 8.98 56.17
C LYS A 661 -18.23 7.96 55.32
N GLN A 662 -18.05 7.99 53.99
CA GLN A 662 -18.65 7.00 53.10
C GLN A 662 -18.15 5.59 53.45
N ALA A 663 -16.88 5.45 53.86
CA ALA A 663 -16.30 4.19 54.30
C ALA A 663 -16.77 3.71 55.69
N ASP A 664 -17.01 4.61 56.65
CA ASP A 664 -17.61 4.29 57.97
C ASP A 664 -18.69 5.31 58.38
N PRO A 665 -19.95 5.16 57.89
CA PRO A 665 -21.01 6.15 58.07
C PRO A 665 -21.43 6.38 59.52
N ALA A 666 -21.15 5.42 60.41
CA ALA A 666 -21.54 5.46 61.81
C ALA A 666 -20.45 6.04 62.73
N CYS A 667 -19.30 6.48 62.19
CA CYS A 667 -18.18 6.95 62.99
C CYS A 667 -18.44 8.35 63.59
N PRO A 668 -18.56 8.49 64.93
CA PRO A 668 -18.84 9.78 65.56
C PRO A 668 -17.67 10.78 65.43
N LEU A 669 -16.43 10.29 65.32
CA LEU A 669 -15.24 11.14 65.19
C LEU A 669 -15.24 11.93 63.87
N ILE A 670 -15.73 11.33 62.78
CA ILE A 670 -15.82 12.00 61.49
C ILE A 670 -16.90 13.08 61.52
N GLU A 671 -18.04 12.82 62.15
CA GLU A 671 -19.09 13.83 62.27
C GLU A 671 -18.69 15.00 63.16
N GLU A 672 -17.92 14.75 64.22
CA GLU A 672 -17.35 15.83 65.03
C GLU A 672 -16.39 16.71 64.22
N ALA A 673 -15.59 16.11 63.32
CA ALA A 673 -14.69 16.83 62.43
C ALA A 673 -15.39 17.55 61.25
N LEU A 674 -16.47 16.99 60.71
CA LEU A 674 -17.25 17.58 59.60
C LEU A 674 -18.20 18.68 60.04
N ALA A 675 -18.75 18.60 61.26
CA ALA A 675 -19.70 19.59 61.80
C ALA A 675 -19.25 21.06 61.66
N PRO A 676 -18.01 21.45 62.02
CA PRO A 676 -17.56 22.84 61.85
C PRO A 676 -17.48 23.25 60.37
N ILE A 677 -16.99 22.39 59.48
CA ILE A 677 -16.88 22.69 58.04
C ILE A 677 -18.27 22.84 57.41
N ARG A 678 -19.23 21.98 57.78
CA ARG A 678 -20.62 22.05 57.31
C ARG A 678 -21.37 23.27 57.86
N ALA A 679 -21.03 23.73 59.06
CA ALA A 679 -21.61 24.96 59.62
C ALA A 679 -21.09 26.22 58.89
N GLU A 680 -19.83 26.21 58.46
CA GLU A 680 -19.21 27.31 57.71
C GLU A 680 -19.60 27.32 56.23
N TYR A 681 -19.70 26.13 55.60
CA TYR A 681 -20.04 25.95 54.18
C TYR A 681 -21.27 25.04 53.99
N PRO A 682 -22.48 25.48 54.37
CA PRO A 682 -23.68 24.65 54.37
C PRO A 682 -24.19 24.26 52.96
N HIS A 683 -23.68 24.92 51.91
CA HIS A 683 -24.05 24.67 50.51
C HIS A 683 -23.16 23.62 49.82
N TRP A 684 -22.12 23.11 50.48
CA TRP A 684 -21.23 22.11 49.89
C TRP A 684 -21.85 20.71 49.88
N ILE A 685 -21.83 20.10 48.69
CA ILE A 685 -22.33 18.76 48.44
C ILE A 685 -21.11 17.82 48.30
N PRO A 686 -21.18 16.58 48.81
CA PRO A 686 -20.21 15.53 48.51
C PRO A 686 -19.97 15.37 47.01
N ARG A 687 -18.71 15.18 46.61
CA ARG A 687 -18.37 14.77 45.23
C ARG A 687 -18.57 13.27 45.08
N ASP A 688 -18.90 12.83 43.86
CA ASP A 688 -19.07 11.40 43.54
C ASP A 688 -17.73 10.64 43.63
N TYR A 689 -16.66 11.22 43.09
CA TYR A 689 -15.30 10.66 43.09
C TYR A 689 -14.29 11.68 43.61
N PRO A 690 -14.29 11.98 44.93
CA PRO A 690 -13.35 12.93 45.53
C PRO A 690 -11.92 12.40 45.55
N ASP A 691 -11.72 11.11 45.28
CA ASP A 691 -10.45 10.39 45.14
C ASP A 691 -9.78 10.57 43.78
N LEU A 692 -10.49 11.06 42.78
CA LEU A 692 -9.95 11.33 41.44
C LEU A 692 -9.72 12.82 41.23
N GLU A 693 -8.52 13.16 40.73
CA GLU A 693 -8.18 14.54 40.32
C GLU A 693 -8.84 14.91 38.97
N HIS A 694 -9.24 13.90 38.19
CA HIS A 694 -9.92 14.09 36.91
C HIS A 694 -10.88 12.97 36.55
N ARG A 695 -11.99 13.37 35.92
CA ARG A 695 -13.00 12.45 35.40
C ARG A 695 -13.22 12.65 33.92
N VAL A 696 -13.08 11.57 33.14
CA VAL A 696 -13.52 11.53 31.73
C VAL A 696 -14.85 10.80 31.70
N CYS A 697 -15.93 11.57 31.78
CA CYS A 697 -17.28 11.03 31.60
C CYS A 697 -17.61 11.00 30.10
N SER A 698 -18.01 9.84 29.56
CA SER A 698 -18.95 9.83 28.43
C SER A 698 -20.36 10.05 29.01
N GLY A 699 -20.55 11.17 29.67
CA GLY A 699 -21.87 11.65 30.04
C GLY A 699 -22.30 12.61 28.95
N GLU A 700 -23.57 12.55 28.54
CA GLU A 700 -24.25 13.82 28.30
C GLU A 700 -23.91 14.69 29.51
N TRP A 701 -23.33 15.86 29.25
CA TRP A 701 -23.00 16.83 30.28
C TRP A 701 -24.22 16.88 31.19
N ALA A 702 -24.05 16.70 32.51
CA ALA A 702 -25.17 16.67 33.44
C ALA A 702 -25.82 18.06 33.41
N MET A 703 -26.70 18.23 32.44
CA MET A 703 -27.45 19.42 32.11
C MET A 703 -28.64 19.41 33.08
N GLU A 704 -28.33 19.51 34.37
CA GLU A 704 -29.31 19.57 35.42
C GLU A 704 -29.91 20.98 35.45
N SER A 705 -31.23 21.06 35.45
CA SER A 705 -31.95 22.32 35.61
C SER A 705 -32.31 22.54 37.08
N PRO A 706 -32.25 23.78 37.58
CA PRO A 706 -32.69 24.12 38.95
C PRO A 706 -34.19 23.88 39.17
N TRP A 707 -34.95 23.79 38.08
CA TRP A 707 -36.38 23.48 38.09
C TRP A 707 -36.68 22.33 37.14
N THR A 708 -37.61 21.48 37.51
CA THR A 708 -38.21 20.46 36.62
C THR A 708 -39.17 21.11 35.62
N VAL A 709 -39.49 20.39 34.54
CA VAL A 709 -40.49 20.83 33.55
C VAL A 709 -41.82 21.15 34.24
N GLU A 710 -42.26 20.30 35.17
CA GLU A 710 -43.52 20.46 35.89
C GLU A 710 -43.53 21.70 36.81
N GLN A 711 -42.39 22.02 37.44
CA GLN A 711 -42.26 23.22 38.27
C GLN A 711 -42.28 24.52 37.44
N ILE A 712 -41.60 24.51 36.29
CA ILE A 712 -41.61 25.64 35.35
C ILE A 712 -43.02 25.89 34.81
N LEU A 713 -43.75 24.82 34.46
CA LEU A 713 -45.12 24.92 33.94
C LEU A 713 -46.15 25.30 35.01
N ALA A 714 -45.84 25.13 36.30
CA ALA A 714 -46.76 25.47 37.40
C ALA A 714 -46.94 26.97 37.63
N GLN A 715 -46.06 27.81 37.09
CA GLN A 715 -46.11 29.27 37.21
C GLN A 715 -46.06 29.96 35.84
N PRO A 716 -46.72 31.12 35.66
CA PRO A 716 -46.64 31.87 34.42
C PRO A 716 -45.21 32.41 34.20
N PRO A 717 -44.68 32.39 32.96
CA PRO A 717 -43.33 32.85 32.65
C PRO A 717 -43.01 34.26 33.18
N SER A 718 -43.98 35.18 33.15
CA SER A 718 -43.80 36.57 33.56
C SER A 718 -43.43 36.76 35.04
N GLU A 719 -43.86 35.83 35.91
CA GLU A 719 -43.60 35.89 37.36
C GLU A 719 -42.23 35.31 37.73
N GLN A 720 -41.74 34.33 36.96
CA GLN A 720 -40.44 33.67 37.18
C GLN A 720 -39.33 34.15 36.24
N LEU A 721 -39.62 35.05 35.29
CA LEU A 721 -38.67 35.46 34.25
C LEU A 721 -37.34 36.02 34.79
N GLU A 722 -37.38 36.74 35.92
CA GLU A 722 -36.17 37.30 36.52
C GLU A 722 -35.26 36.20 37.10
N ASP A 723 -35.86 35.17 37.68
CA ASP A 723 -35.14 33.98 38.16
C ASP A 723 -34.56 33.19 36.98
N LEU A 724 -35.35 33.01 35.91
CA LEU A 724 -34.91 32.34 34.68
C LEU A 724 -33.79 33.10 33.94
N LEU A 725 -33.71 34.43 34.02
CA LEU A 725 -32.66 35.21 33.37
C LEU A 725 -31.40 35.35 34.23
N SER A 726 -31.56 35.47 35.55
CA SER A 726 -30.45 35.68 36.48
C SER A 726 -29.69 34.39 36.81
N PHE A 727 -30.30 33.23 36.57
CA PHE A 727 -29.69 31.93 36.81
C PHE A 727 -28.53 31.66 35.86
N LYS A 728 -27.29 31.73 36.36
CA LYS A 728 -26.08 31.31 35.62
C LYS A 728 -25.65 29.87 35.92
N GLY A 729 -26.10 29.33 37.06
CA GLY A 729 -25.70 28.02 37.56
C GLY A 729 -24.19 27.87 37.78
N SER A 730 -23.76 26.65 38.10
CA SER A 730 -22.36 26.26 38.25
C SER A 730 -21.94 25.41 37.06
N PHE A 731 -20.77 25.66 36.48
CA PHE A 731 -20.31 24.96 35.27
C PHE A 731 -19.93 23.48 35.51
N PHE A 732 -19.69 23.08 36.78
CA PHE A 732 -19.11 21.78 37.13
C PHE A 732 -19.96 20.89 38.06
N ASP A 733 -20.66 21.45 39.05
CA ASP A 733 -21.43 20.67 40.04
C ASP A 733 -22.80 21.33 40.29
N GLY A 734 -23.91 20.64 40.05
CA GLY A 734 -25.28 21.12 40.27
C GLY A 734 -25.94 21.77 39.04
N PRO A 735 -27.12 22.39 39.22
CA PRO A 735 -27.86 22.87 38.07
C PRO A 735 -27.11 23.97 37.32
N ASN A 736 -27.12 23.90 35.98
CA ASN A 736 -26.33 24.75 35.11
C ASN A 736 -27.19 25.40 34.04
N ARG A 737 -26.62 26.41 33.35
CA ARG A 737 -27.37 27.20 32.37
C ARG A 737 -27.90 26.33 31.23
N GLU A 738 -27.08 25.42 30.73
CA GLU A 738 -27.44 24.51 29.63
C GLU A 738 -28.56 23.53 30.01
N GLY A 739 -28.54 23.02 31.24
CA GLY A 739 -29.61 22.20 31.81
C GLY A 739 -30.93 22.92 31.93
N LEU A 740 -30.91 24.16 32.44
CA LEU A 740 -32.09 25.01 32.45
C LEU A 740 -32.64 25.23 31.03
N LEU A 741 -31.76 25.51 30.06
CA LEU A 741 -32.14 25.72 28.66
C LEU A 741 -32.81 24.48 28.04
N LEU A 742 -32.33 23.27 28.33
CA LEU A 742 -32.97 22.03 27.87
C LEU A 742 -34.34 21.80 28.53
N VAL A 743 -34.48 22.06 29.83
CA VAL A 743 -35.77 21.92 30.50
C VAL A 743 -36.77 22.96 29.98
N ILE A 744 -36.33 24.19 29.71
CA ILE A 744 -37.17 25.22 29.09
C ILE A 744 -37.58 24.80 27.67
N GLN A 745 -36.65 24.25 26.89
CA GLN A 745 -36.96 23.70 25.56
C GLN A 745 -38.04 22.60 25.66
N GLU A 746 -37.89 21.65 26.57
CA GLU A 746 -38.88 20.58 26.79
C GLU A 746 -40.22 21.11 27.33
N ALA A 747 -40.20 22.13 28.20
CA ALA A 747 -41.41 22.80 28.68
C ALA A 747 -42.16 23.52 27.53
N CYS A 748 -41.42 24.22 26.67
CA CYS A 748 -41.97 24.86 25.48
C CYS A 748 -42.57 23.83 24.51
N LYS A 749 -41.92 22.67 24.36
CA LYS A 749 -42.40 21.56 23.53
C LYS A 749 -43.70 20.95 24.04
N ARG A 750 -43.84 20.77 25.37
CA ARG A 750 -45.03 20.15 25.99
C ARG A 750 -46.22 21.10 26.12
N CYS A 751 -46.00 22.41 26.26
CA CYS A 751 -47.05 23.38 26.55
C CYS A 751 -46.89 24.65 25.69
N SER A 752 -47.49 24.66 24.51
CA SER A 752 -47.47 25.81 23.59
C SER A 752 -48.01 27.11 24.20
N PRO A 753 -49.10 27.14 25.02
CA PRO A 753 -49.56 28.40 25.62
C PRO A 753 -48.54 29.00 26.59
N TRP A 754 -47.78 28.15 27.29
CA TRP A 754 -46.71 28.59 28.19
C TRP A 754 -45.53 29.17 27.40
N ALA A 755 -45.13 28.52 26.30
CA ALA A 755 -44.08 29.03 25.41
C ALA A 755 -44.43 30.40 24.82
N PHE A 756 -45.67 30.60 24.34
CA PHE A 756 -46.11 31.91 23.84
C PHE A 756 -46.23 32.97 24.95
N ALA A 757 -46.53 32.57 26.19
CA ALA A 757 -46.45 33.49 27.31
C ALA A 757 -45.00 33.90 27.64
N LEU A 758 -44.03 32.99 27.45
CA LEU A 758 -42.60 33.28 27.61
C LEU A 758 -42.09 34.22 26.51
N ASP A 759 -42.53 34.01 25.25
CA ASP A 759 -42.30 34.95 24.14
C ASP A 759 -42.74 36.36 24.53
N VAL A 760 -44.00 36.54 24.95
CA VAL A 760 -44.53 37.85 25.33
C VAL A 760 -43.74 38.45 26.50
N ALA A 761 -43.38 37.65 27.50
CA ALA A 761 -42.63 38.12 28.67
C ALA A 761 -41.22 38.61 28.31
N LEU A 762 -40.49 37.88 27.47
CA LEU A 762 -39.16 38.29 26.97
C LEU A 762 -39.24 39.54 26.10
N SER A 763 -40.28 39.62 25.25
CA SER A 763 -40.51 40.72 24.33
C SER A 763 -40.82 42.03 25.05
N VAL A 764 -41.72 42.00 26.04
CA VAL A 764 -42.12 43.19 26.82
C VAL A 764 -40.94 43.76 27.62
N ARG A 765 -40.03 42.90 28.10
CA ARG A 765 -38.83 43.31 28.83
C ARG A 765 -37.62 43.58 27.91
N THR A 766 -37.80 43.54 26.59
CA THR A 766 -36.77 43.78 25.56
C THR A 766 -35.49 42.96 25.77
N GLN A 767 -35.61 41.70 26.22
CA GLN A 767 -34.47 40.81 26.51
C GLN A 767 -34.07 40.00 25.28
N TRP A 768 -33.61 40.68 24.23
CA TRP A 768 -33.31 40.04 22.94
C TRP A 768 -31.99 39.23 22.93
N ASP A 769 -31.04 39.55 23.80
CA ASP A 769 -29.77 38.83 23.96
C ASP A 769 -29.88 37.55 24.80
N SER A 770 -31.10 37.18 25.22
CA SER A 770 -31.33 36.03 26.10
C SER A 770 -31.27 34.69 25.36
N ASP A 771 -30.38 33.80 25.81
CA ASP A 771 -30.27 32.41 25.34
C ASP A 771 -31.58 31.59 25.47
N LEU A 772 -32.53 32.03 26.31
CA LEU A 772 -33.87 31.45 26.40
C LEU A 772 -34.62 31.45 25.07
N TRP A 773 -34.31 32.38 24.16
CA TRP A 773 -34.90 32.42 22.82
C TRP A 773 -34.56 31.20 21.99
N ALA A 774 -33.31 30.70 22.05
CA ALA A 774 -32.90 29.51 21.30
C ALA A 774 -33.68 28.26 21.77
N SER A 775 -33.81 28.09 23.09
CA SER A 775 -34.61 27.01 23.70
C SER A 775 -36.10 27.13 23.38
N LEU A 776 -36.65 28.35 23.40
CA LEU A 776 -38.04 28.59 23.06
C LEU A 776 -38.33 28.24 21.60
N ILE A 777 -37.52 28.74 20.65
CA ILE A 777 -37.71 28.50 19.22
C ILE A 777 -37.55 27.01 18.91
N THR A 778 -36.50 26.37 19.43
CA THR A 778 -36.25 24.94 19.22
C THR A 778 -37.36 24.09 19.84
N GLY A 779 -37.80 24.41 21.05
CA GLY A 779 -38.87 23.69 21.74
C GLY A 779 -40.21 23.77 21.00
N LEU A 780 -40.57 24.95 20.51
CA LEU A 780 -41.75 25.15 19.67
C LEU A 780 -41.61 24.50 18.29
N THR A 781 -40.41 24.43 17.72
CA THR A 781 -40.13 23.71 16.46
C THR A 781 -40.43 22.21 16.58
N GLU A 782 -40.16 21.63 17.76
CA GLU A 782 -40.41 20.21 18.05
C GLU A 782 -41.83 19.93 18.58
N ALA A 783 -42.62 20.96 18.86
CA ALA A 783 -43.98 20.84 19.37
C ALA A 783 -44.98 20.48 18.27
N GLN A 784 -46.09 19.86 18.65
CA GLN A 784 -47.25 19.69 17.76
C GLN A 784 -48.12 20.95 17.86
N LEU A 785 -47.91 21.90 16.95
CA LEU A 785 -48.64 23.17 16.92
C LEU A 785 -49.78 23.15 15.90
N GLU A 786 -50.89 23.79 16.25
CA GLU A 786 -52.01 24.04 15.35
C GLU A 786 -51.69 25.18 14.34
N PRO A 787 -52.39 25.28 13.19
CA PRO A 787 -52.09 26.31 12.18
C PRO A 787 -52.07 27.76 12.70
N ASP A 788 -52.97 28.10 13.62
CA ASP A 788 -53.03 29.44 14.22
C ASP A 788 -51.83 29.70 15.15
N GLU A 789 -51.34 28.68 15.85
CA GLU A 789 -50.17 28.77 16.72
C GLU A 789 -48.88 28.95 15.90
N TRP A 790 -48.76 28.27 14.76
CA TRP A 790 -47.68 28.49 13.81
C TRP A 790 -47.62 29.93 13.29
N LYS A 791 -48.78 30.54 13.02
CA LYS A 791 -48.82 31.97 12.61
C LYS A 791 -48.34 32.90 13.72
N VAL A 792 -48.67 32.60 14.97
CA VAL A 792 -48.18 33.36 16.12
C VAL A 792 -46.66 33.21 16.24
N LEU A 793 -46.12 31.99 16.09
CA LEU A 793 -44.69 31.72 16.15
C LEU A 793 -43.93 32.44 15.02
N LEU A 794 -44.37 32.29 13.77
CA LEU A 794 -43.77 32.95 12.61
C LEU A 794 -43.76 34.47 12.77
N LYS A 795 -44.85 35.06 13.30
CA LYS A 795 -44.91 36.49 13.59
C LYS A 795 -43.95 36.92 14.72
N SER A 796 -43.65 36.04 15.68
CA SER A 796 -42.65 36.31 16.71
C SER A 796 -41.24 36.32 16.11
N VAL A 797 -40.85 35.25 15.40
CA VAL A 797 -39.51 35.13 14.80
C VAL A 797 -39.31 36.06 13.59
N ALA A 798 -40.37 36.70 13.09
CA ALA A 798 -40.30 37.77 12.09
C ALA A 798 -39.60 39.05 12.60
N ARG A 799 -39.37 39.20 13.91
CA ARG A 799 -38.72 40.38 14.48
C ARG A 799 -37.22 40.39 14.17
N GLU A 800 -36.73 41.56 13.74
CA GLU A 800 -35.34 41.76 13.30
C GLU A 800 -34.32 41.43 14.40
N GLU A 801 -34.65 41.70 15.66
CA GLU A 801 -33.79 41.45 16.82
C GLU A 801 -33.54 39.96 17.09
N LEU A 802 -34.48 39.09 16.71
CA LEU A 802 -34.36 37.63 16.83
C LEU A 802 -33.66 37.04 15.61
N GLN A 803 -34.00 37.50 14.41
CA GLN A 803 -33.38 37.02 13.17
C GLN A 803 -31.87 37.30 13.12
N SER A 804 -31.44 38.45 13.64
CA SER A 804 -30.02 38.82 13.68
C SER A 804 -29.17 37.97 14.63
N ARG A 805 -29.76 37.45 15.72
CA ARG A 805 -29.04 36.72 16.78
C ARG A 805 -29.21 35.20 16.71
N TYR A 806 -30.41 34.75 16.37
CA TYR A 806 -30.82 33.33 16.35
C TYR A 806 -31.13 32.85 14.94
N ALA A 807 -30.33 33.32 13.96
CA ALA A 807 -30.50 33.01 12.55
C ALA A 807 -30.54 31.50 12.27
N ARG A 808 -29.77 30.72 13.03
CA ARG A 808 -29.68 29.27 12.88
C ARG A 808 -30.97 28.58 13.31
N GLU A 809 -31.47 28.92 14.49
CA GLU A 809 -32.69 28.37 15.07
C GLU A 809 -33.91 28.73 14.23
N VAL A 810 -33.99 29.96 13.72
CA VAL A 810 -35.07 30.39 12.81
C VAL A 810 -34.98 29.64 11.46
N ALA A 811 -33.79 29.44 10.90
CA ALA A 811 -33.63 28.67 9.67
C ALA A 811 -34.02 27.19 9.87
N ASP A 812 -33.63 26.59 10.99
CA ASP A 812 -33.99 25.21 11.34
C ASP A 812 -35.50 25.07 11.58
N LEU A 813 -36.16 26.04 12.22
CA LEU A 813 -37.63 26.12 12.35
C LEU A 813 -38.32 26.08 10.98
N LEU A 814 -37.87 26.93 10.05
CA LEU A 814 -38.41 26.98 8.69
C LEU A 814 -38.19 25.65 7.95
N CYS A 815 -36.99 25.06 8.06
CA CYS A 815 -36.71 23.78 7.42
C CYS A 815 -37.48 22.61 8.08
N ALA A 816 -37.80 22.69 9.38
CA ALA A 816 -38.58 21.69 10.09
C ALA A 816 -40.02 21.60 9.57
N LEU A 817 -40.61 22.72 9.12
CA LEU A 817 -41.91 22.72 8.41
C LEU A 817 -41.93 21.79 7.19
N MET A 818 -40.77 21.50 6.60
CA MET A 818 -40.63 20.63 5.42
C MET A 818 -40.35 19.15 5.75
N ARG A 819 -40.16 18.78 7.04
CA ARG A 819 -39.78 17.41 7.44
C ARG A 819 -40.89 16.38 7.23
N ASP A 820 -42.15 16.79 7.36
CA ASP A 820 -43.32 15.91 7.25
C ASP A 820 -44.27 16.44 6.17
N GLN A 821 -43.99 16.07 4.92
CA GLN A 821 -44.57 16.69 3.72
C GLN A 821 -46.09 16.47 3.57
N ASP A 822 -46.70 15.68 4.45
CA ASP A 822 -48.12 15.36 4.47
C ASP A 822 -48.88 16.05 5.63
N GLN A 823 -48.22 16.94 6.37
CA GLN A 823 -48.89 17.73 7.41
C GLN A 823 -49.84 18.79 6.83
N PRO A 824 -51.12 18.85 7.30
CA PRO A 824 -52.13 19.78 6.80
C PRO A 824 -51.85 21.26 7.13
N VAL A 825 -50.88 21.52 8.01
CA VAL A 825 -50.52 22.86 8.48
C VAL A 825 -49.72 23.65 7.45
N MET A 826 -48.85 22.98 6.68
CA MET A 826 -47.86 23.63 5.81
C MET A 826 -48.49 24.59 4.79
N PRO A 827 -49.53 24.20 4.00
CA PRO A 827 -50.13 25.10 3.01
C PRO A 827 -50.75 26.37 3.62
N VAL A 828 -51.10 26.34 4.91
CA VAL A 828 -51.80 27.44 5.60
C VAL A 828 -50.85 28.53 6.09
N VAL A 829 -49.57 28.20 6.29
CA VAL A 829 -48.55 29.09 6.89
C VAL A 829 -47.35 29.36 5.97
N LEU A 830 -47.40 28.85 4.74
CA LEU A 830 -46.29 28.91 3.78
C LEU A 830 -45.97 30.35 3.37
N GLU A 831 -46.97 31.21 3.18
CA GLU A 831 -46.76 32.62 2.82
C GLU A 831 -46.03 33.37 3.95
N GLU A 832 -46.49 33.20 5.19
CA GLU A 832 -45.85 33.81 6.35
C GLU A 832 -44.41 33.27 6.55
N ALA A 833 -44.18 31.97 6.34
CA ALA A 833 -42.85 31.37 6.44
C ALA A 833 -41.89 31.88 5.35
N GLN A 834 -42.38 32.13 4.12
CA GLN A 834 -41.58 32.72 3.04
C GLN A 834 -41.14 34.17 3.35
N ILE A 835 -42.00 34.96 3.99
CA ILE A 835 -41.66 36.31 4.42
C ILE A 835 -40.51 36.26 5.44
N VAL A 836 -40.64 35.43 6.47
CA VAL A 836 -39.59 35.24 7.49
C VAL A 836 -38.27 34.76 6.86
N ALA A 837 -38.34 33.80 5.94
CA ALA A 837 -37.16 33.30 5.24
C ALA A 837 -36.45 34.39 4.42
N SER A 838 -37.23 35.25 3.74
CA SER A 838 -36.71 36.34 2.90
C SER A 838 -36.09 37.45 3.74
N ASP A 839 -36.73 37.81 4.85
CA ASP A 839 -36.17 38.78 5.80
C ASP A 839 -34.87 38.26 6.43
N LEU A 840 -34.84 36.99 6.84
CA LEU A 840 -33.65 36.38 7.43
C LEU A 840 -32.49 36.34 6.43
N TRP A 841 -32.74 35.96 5.18
CA TRP A 841 -31.72 35.95 4.12
C TRP A 841 -31.08 37.34 3.91
N ARG A 842 -31.85 38.42 4.03
CA ARG A 842 -31.37 39.79 3.90
C ARG A 842 -30.50 40.23 5.09
N ILE A 843 -30.78 39.71 6.28
CA ILE A 843 -30.08 40.07 7.53
C ILE A 843 -28.75 39.32 7.67
N LEU A 844 -28.61 38.12 7.08
CA LEU A 844 -27.38 37.33 7.19
C LEU A 844 -26.13 38.10 6.74
N PRO A 845 -25.03 38.04 7.52
CA PRO A 845 -23.82 38.80 7.24
C PRO A 845 -23.19 38.39 5.91
N ARG A 846 -22.79 39.38 5.11
CA ARG A 846 -22.15 39.20 3.81
C ARG A 846 -20.65 39.38 3.92
N GLU A 847 -20.04 38.52 4.72
CA GLU A 847 -18.59 38.48 4.93
C GLU A 847 -17.86 37.93 3.70
N ASP A 848 -16.59 38.33 3.57
CA ASP A 848 -15.67 37.86 2.54
C ASP A 848 -15.15 36.44 2.88
N GLU A 849 -14.75 35.71 1.84
CA GLU A 849 -14.32 34.31 1.93
C GLU A 849 -12.94 34.20 2.61
N GLU A 850 -12.86 33.55 3.79
CA GLU A 850 -11.60 33.02 4.30
C GLU A 850 -11.19 31.79 3.47
N ASP A 851 -9.88 31.59 3.24
CA ASP A 851 -9.32 30.44 2.50
C ASP A 851 -9.66 29.13 3.23
N VAL A 852 -10.81 28.52 2.90
CA VAL A 852 -11.30 27.30 3.56
C VAL A 852 -11.28 26.08 2.61
N GLU A 853 -10.98 24.92 3.19
CA GLU A 853 -10.94 23.58 2.60
C GLU A 853 -12.24 23.13 1.90
N THR A 854 -12.14 22.01 1.18
CA THR A 854 -12.93 21.53 0.04
C THR A 854 -14.39 21.07 0.29
N ASP A 855 -15.00 21.24 1.46
CA ASP A 855 -16.31 20.64 1.81
C ASP A 855 -17.49 21.65 1.88
N TRP A 856 -17.87 22.23 0.75
CA TRP A 856 -18.88 23.30 0.68
C TRP A 856 -20.30 22.85 1.02
N LEU A 857 -20.77 21.72 0.52
CA LEU A 857 -22.15 21.28 0.75
C LEU A 857 -22.38 20.94 2.23
N ILE A 858 -21.43 20.28 2.88
CA ILE A 858 -21.51 19.92 4.30
C ILE A 858 -21.60 21.18 5.17
N ARG A 859 -20.83 22.22 4.84
CA ARG A 859 -20.94 23.53 5.51
C ARG A 859 -22.29 24.19 5.21
N ALA A 860 -22.74 24.16 3.96
CA ALA A 860 -23.98 24.81 3.55
C ALA A 860 -25.20 24.22 4.28
N ILE A 861 -25.29 22.90 4.43
CA ILE A 861 -26.41 22.26 5.14
C ILE A 861 -26.36 22.51 6.66
N ASN A 862 -25.23 23.01 7.17
CA ASN A 862 -25.02 23.40 8.55
C ASN A 862 -24.94 24.93 8.74
N HIS A 863 -25.22 25.73 7.71
CA HIS A 863 -25.20 27.18 7.75
C HIS A 863 -26.61 27.73 7.51
N PRO A 864 -27.07 28.77 8.22
CA PRO A 864 -28.42 29.33 8.04
C PRO A 864 -28.77 29.60 6.57
N GLY A 865 -27.85 30.18 5.81
CA GLY A 865 -28.03 30.44 4.37
C GLY A 865 -28.33 29.19 3.54
N GLY A 866 -27.61 28.08 3.74
CA GLY A 866 -27.89 26.85 2.97
C GLY A 866 -29.14 26.12 3.47
N ILE A 867 -29.49 26.24 4.76
CA ILE A 867 -30.74 25.73 5.32
C ILE A 867 -31.94 26.46 4.72
N LEU A 868 -31.86 27.77 4.53
CA LEU A 868 -32.91 28.56 3.84
C LEU A 868 -33.13 28.09 2.40
N ILE A 869 -32.05 27.80 1.66
CA ILE A 869 -32.19 27.23 0.31
C ILE A 869 -32.90 25.87 0.35
N LYS A 870 -32.57 25.01 1.32
CA LYS A 870 -33.28 23.73 1.49
C LYS A 870 -34.76 23.93 1.78
N PHE A 871 -35.12 24.89 2.63
CA PHE A 871 -36.50 25.27 2.88
C PHE A 871 -37.21 25.70 1.59
N TRP A 872 -36.62 26.60 0.80
CA TRP A 872 -37.23 27.07 -0.45
C TRP A 872 -37.37 25.98 -1.51
N ILE A 873 -36.39 25.08 -1.65
CA ILE A 873 -36.49 23.92 -2.54
C ILE A 873 -37.60 22.96 -2.06
N GLY A 874 -37.71 22.75 -0.74
CA GLY A 874 -38.80 21.96 -0.15
C GLY A 874 -40.18 22.58 -0.41
N ALA A 875 -40.31 23.90 -0.22
CA ALA A 875 -41.51 24.66 -0.48
C ALA A 875 -41.91 24.63 -1.96
N LEU A 876 -40.94 24.72 -2.87
CA LEU A 876 -41.15 24.59 -4.31
C LEU A 876 -41.61 23.17 -4.66
N SER A 877 -40.92 22.14 -4.17
CA SER A 877 -41.27 20.73 -4.39
C SER A 877 -42.71 20.41 -3.96
N GLN A 878 -43.16 21.00 -2.84
CA GLN A 878 -44.53 20.82 -2.37
C GLN A 878 -45.56 21.54 -3.25
N ARG A 879 -45.29 22.80 -3.64
CA ARG A 879 -46.19 23.58 -4.53
C ARG A 879 -46.44 22.87 -5.86
N LEU A 880 -45.43 22.16 -6.37
CA LEU A 880 -45.50 21.41 -7.63
C LEU A 880 -46.14 20.01 -7.49
N ARG A 881 -46.56 19.57 -6.29
CA ARG A 881 -47.24 18.28 -6.11
C ARG A 881 -48.63 18.32 -6.74
N GLY A 882 -48.81 17.59 -7.84
CA GLY A 882 -50.09 17.40 -8.52
C GLY A 882 -50.18 18.04 -9.90
N GLU A 883 -49.18 18.84 -10.29
CA GLU A 883 -49.06 19.41 -11.63
C GLU A 883 -48.37 18.42 -12.58
N THR A 884 -48.78 18.43 -13.86
CA THR A 884 -48.15 17.57 -14.88
C THR A 884 -46.88 18.22 -15.42
N CYS A 885 -45.92 17.40 -15.84
CA CYS A 885 -44.56 17.84 -16.18
C CYS A 885 -44.47 18.86 -17.34
N GLU A 886 -45.55 19.08 -18.10
CA GLU A 886 -45.60 20.00 -19.24
C GLU A 886 -45.96 21.45 -18.84
N GLU A 887 -46.45 21.69 -17.63
CA GLU A 887 -46.91 23.01 -17.14
C GLU A 887 -46.01 23.60 -16.03
N LEU A 888 -44.94 22.89 -15.64
CA LEU A 888 -44.02 23.33 -14.58
C LEU A 888 -43.13 24.46 -15.10
N SER A 889 -43.17 25.60 -14.40
CA SER A 889 -42.19 26.69 -14.51
C SER A 889 -41.91 27.23 -13.11
N LEU A 890 -40.72 27.77 -12.87
CA LEU A 890 -40.45 28.43 -11.59
C LEU A 890 -41.37 29.65 -11.45
N PRO A 891 -42.09 29.82 -10.32
CA PRO A 891 -42.82 31.05 -10.05
C PRO A 891 -41.88 32.26 -10.08
N ASP A 892 -42.35 33.41 -10.57
CA ASP A 892 -41.52 34.63 -10.71
C ASP A 892 -40.80 35.01 -9.40
N SER A 893 -41.44 34.81 -8.25
CA SER A 893 -40.85 35.07 -6.93
C SER A 893 -39.68 34.14 -6.58
N ASP A 894 -39.79 32.84 -6.90
CA ASP A 894 -38.70 31.88 -6.64
C ASP A 894 -37.56 32.09 -7.65
N LEU A 895 -37.88 32.51 -8.88
CA LEU A 895 -36.92 32.85 -9.93
C LEU A 895 -36.05 34.03 -9.50
N GLU A 896 -36.64 35.15 -9.10
CA GLU A 896 -35.91 36.33 -8.60
C GLU A 896 -35.02 35.96 -7.41
N LEU A 897 -35.55 35.17 -6.48
CA LEU A 897 -34.85 34.74 -5.28
C LEU A 897 -33.63 33.86 -5.61
N PHE A 898 -33.82 32.75 -6.33
CA PHE A 898 -32.71 31.86 -6.68
C PHE A 898 -31.68 32.55 -7.58
N THR A 899 -32.11 33.46 -8.44
CA THR A 899 -31.19 34.29 -9.25
C THR A 899 -30.31 35.15 -8.35
N SER A 900 -30.91 35.82 -7.35
CA SER A 900 -30.15 36.62 -6.39
C SER A 900 -29.12 35.79 -5.62
N VAL A 901 -29.46 34.56 -5.23
CA VAL A 901 -28.55 33.62 -4.53
C VAL A 901 -27.37 33.22 -5.43
N VAL A 902 -27.64 32.94 -6.71
CA VAL A 902 -26.61 32.55 -7.69
C VAL A 902 -25.60 33.69 -7.93
N GLU A 903 -26.09 34.92 -8.00
CA GLU A 903 -25.28 36.11 -8.29
C GLU A 903 -24.43 36.57 -7.09
N ASP A 904 -24.91 36.34 -5.88
CA ASP A 904 -24.33 36.83 -4.63
C ASP A 904 -22.90 36.34 -4.35
N GLY A 905 -21.91 37.24 -4.39
CA GLY A 905 -20.50 36.91 -4.21
C GLY A 905 -20.06 36.53 -2.79
N SER A 906 -20.92 36.70 -1.77
CA SER A 906 -20.57 36.44 -0.36
C SER A 906 -20.49 34.96 -0.01
N VAL A 907 -19.98 34.66 1.20
CA VAL A 907 -19.98 33.31 1.79
C VAL A 907 -21.40 32.72 1.81
N VAL A 908 -22.41 33.50 2.16
CA VAL A 908 -23.82 33.07 2.21
C VAL A 908 -24.34 32.70 0.81
N GLY A 909 -23.97 33.47 -0.22
CA GLY A 909 -24.23 33.12 -1.61
C GLY A 909 -23.52 31.84 -2.04
N GLY A 910 -22.30 31.61 -1.55
CA GLY A 910 -21.55 30.37 -1.76
C GLY A 910 -22.25 29.14 -1.17
N MET A 911 -22.76 29.24 0.06
CA MET A 911 -23.57 28.19 0.68
C MET A 911 -24.82 27.89 -0.15
N GLY A 912 -25.48 28.93 -0.65
CA GLY A 912 -26.67 28.77 -1.47
C GLY A 912 -26.40 28.11 -2.82
N ARG A 913 -25.32 28.51 -3.51
CA ARG A 913 -24.89 27.88 -4.77
C ARG A 913 -24.58 26.40 -4.62
N ALA A 914 -23.90 25.99 -3.54
CA ALA A 914 -23.61 24.57 -3.30
C ALA A 914 -24.90 23.75 -3.18
N VAL A 915 -25.91 24.24 -2.45
CA VAL A 915 -27.20 23.56 -2.30
C VAL A 915 -27.98 23.54 -3.62
N LEU A 916 -28.07 24.67 -4.34
CA LEU A 916 -28.74 24.73 -5.64
C LEU A 916 -28.11 23.79 -6.67
N ALA A 917 -26.78 23.75 -6.73
CA ALA A 917 -26.04 22.85 -7.62
C ALA A 917 -26.27 21.37 -7.27
N SER A 918 -26.39 21.04 -5.98
CA SER A 918 -26.74 19.69 -5.52
C SER A 918 -28.11 19.21 -6.02
N GLN A 919 -29.03 20.15 -6.26
CA GLN A 919 -30.40 19.91 -6.75
C GLN A 919 -30.60 20.31 -8.23
N ALA A 920 -29.52 20.55 -8.99
CA ALA A 920 -29.58 21.05 -10.35
C ALA A 920 -30.44 20.18 -11.29
N GLY A 921 -30.42 18.85 -11.11
CA GLY A 921 -31.26 17.94 -11.89
C GLY A 921 -32.75 18.04 -11.56
N PHE A 922 -33.12 18.42 -10.34
CA PHE A 922 -34.52 18.71 -10.00
C PHE A 922 -34.93 20.05 -10.62
N LEU A 923 -34.13 21.09 -10.45
CA LEU A 923 -34.38 22.43 -11.00
C LEU A 923 -34.49 22.42 -12.53
N PHE A 924 -33.66 21.64 -13.22
CA PHE A 924 -33.74 21.49 -14.67
C PHE A 924 -35.06 20.86 -15.15
N ARG A 925 -35.67 20.00 -14.34
CA ARG A 925 -36.97 19.40 -14.64
C ARG A 925 -38.13 20.38 -14.44
N VAL A 926 -37.97 21.28 -13.47
CA VAL A 926 -38.98 22.30 -13.13
C VAL A 926 -38.90 23.48 -14.10
N ASP A 927 -37.70 23.97 -14.41
CA ASP A 927 -37.48 25.05 -15.35
C ASP A 927 -36.14 24.89 -16.07
N GLU A 928 -36.20 24.30 -17.26
CA GLU A 928 -35.03 24.06 -18.11
C GLU A 928 -34.35 25.38 -18.51
N LYS A 929 -35.14 26.41 -18.86
CA LYS A 929 -34.61 27.66 -19.40
C LYS A 929 -33.80 28.39 -18.33
N TRP A 930 -34.37 28.60 -17.16
CA TRP A 930 -33.70 29.27 -16.05
C TRP A 930 -32.45 28.50 -15.60
N THR A 931 -32.55 27.16 -15.50
CA THR A 931 -31.40 26.34 -15.07
C THR A 931 -30.24 26.43 -16.06
N ARG A 932 -30.51 26.51 -17.37
CA ARG A 932 -29.49 26.74 -18.41
C ARG A 932 -28.86 28.12 -18.34
N GLU A 933 -29.64 29.13 -18.00
CA GLU A 933 -29.20 30.54 -17.96
C GLU A 933 -28.40 30.86 -16.68
N HIS A 934 -28.73 30.25 -15.53
CA HIS A 934 -28.17 30.65 -14.23
C HIS A 934 -27.37 29.55 -13.50
N VAL A 935 -27.80 28.29 -13.52
CA VAL A 935 -27.15 27.21 -12.73
C VAL A 935 -26.07 26.49 -13.51
N ILE A 936 -26.32 26.10 -14.76
CA ILE A 936 -25.33 25.40 -15.60
C ILE A 936 -24.04 26.22 -15.79
N PRO A 937 -24.08 27.56 -15.98
CA PRO A 937 -22.86 28.37 -16.13
C PRO A 937 -21.93 28.32 -14.93
N LEU A 938 -22.43 28.06 -13.71
CA LEU A 938 -21.60 27.94 -12.50
C LEU A 938 -20.55 26.83 -12.63
N PHE A 939 -20.91 25.71 -13.28
CA PHE A 939 -20.01 24.58 -13.52
C PHE A 939 -18.89 24.90 -14.53
N THR A 940 -19.00 26.00 -15.26
CA THR A 940 -18.01 26.50 -16.22
C THR A 940 -17.42 27.85 -15.83
N SER A 941 -17.69 28.33 -14.61
CA SER A 941 -17.26 29.66 -14.17
C SER A 941 -15.74 29.83 -14.21
N GLY A 942 -15.30 31.05 -14.57
CA GLY A 942 -13.92 31.50 -14.45
C GLY A 942 -13.53 31.83 -13.00
N ASP A 943 -14.52 32.15 -12.16
CA ASP A 943 -14.36 32.29 -10.72
C ASP A 943 -14.21 30.91 -10.07
N LEU A 944 -13.05 30.67 -9.46
CA LEU A 944 -12.67 29.38 -8.88
C LEU A 944 -13.56 29.02 -7.69
N SER A 945 -14.03 29.99 -6.90
CA SER A 945 -14.88 29.77 -5.73
C SER A 945 -16.26 29.27 -6.17
N LYS A 946 -16.90 29.97 -7.12
CA LYS A 946 -18.19 29.56 -7.70
C LYS A 946 -18.11 28.19 -8.39
N PHE A 947 -16.99 27.93 -9.08
CA PHE A 947 -16.74 26.64 -9.72
C PHE A 947 -16.65 25.50 -8.68
N LYS A 948 -15.88 25.68 -7.61
CA LYS A 948 -15.74 24.70 -6.51
C LYS A 948 -17.07 24.42 -5.82
N GLN A 949 -17.81 25.47 -5.46
CA GLN A 949 -19.12 25.36 -4.80
C GLN A 949 -20.12 24.54 -5.62
N ALA A 950 -20.21 24.81 -6.93
CA ALA A 950 -21.14 24.11 -7.81
C ALA A 950 -20.78 22.62 -7.97
N TRP A 951 -19.50 22.33 -8.24
CA TRP A 951 -19.05 20.95 -8.40
C TRP A 951 -19.13 20.15 -7.11
N ASP A 952 -18.76 20.73 -5.97
CA ASP A 952 -18.86 20.04 -4.68
C ASP A 952 -20.31 19.64 -4.33
N GLY A 953 -21.25 20.59 -4.50
CA GLY A 953 -22.68 20.34 -4.31
C GLY A 953 -23.20 19.22 -5.22
N PHE A 954 -22.92 19.31 -6.52
CA PHE A 954 -23.41 18.33 -7.50
C PHE A 954 -22.76 16.96 -7.33
N LEU A 955 -21.48 16.88 -7.02
CA LEU A 955 -20.80 15.59 -6.84
C LEU A 955 -21.29 14.86 -5.59
N THR A 956 -21.74 15.58 -4.57
CA THR A 956 -22.19 14.98 -3.31
C THR A 956 -23.61 14.43 -3.38
N TRP A 957 -24.61 15.20 -3.84
CA TRP A 957 -26.02 14.76 -3.90
C TRP A 957 -26.64 14.75 -5.30
N GLY A 958 -25.93 15.22 -6.33
CA GLY A 958 -26.45 15.32 -7.69
C GLY A 958 -26.60 13.97 -8.41
N ASN A 959 -27.48 13.95 -9.41
CA ASN A 959 -27.73 12.78 -10.25
C ASN A 959 -27.91 13.17 -11.72
N LEU A 960 -27.58 12.26 -12.64
CA LEU A 960 -27.70 12.45 -14.08
C LEU A 960 -28.85 11.62 -14.65
N TYR A 961 -29.60 12.23 -15.57
CA TYR A 961 -30.62 11.58 -16.41
C TYR A 961 -30.58 12.20 -17.82
N GLY A 962 -31.21 11.54 -18.79
CA GLY A 962 -31.05 11.79 -20.23
C GLY A 962 -30.90 13.26 -20.66
N SER A 963 -31.97 14.06 -20.59
CA SER A 963 -31.95 15.44 -21.09
C SER A 963 -31.02 16.37 -20.30
N PHE A 964 -30.89 16.16 -18.98
CA PHE A 964 -30.00 16.95 -18.14
C PHE A 964 -28.52 16.63 -18.40
N ALA A 965 -28.18 15.37 -18.69
CA ALA A 965 -26.83 14.95 -19.02
C ALA A 965 -26.32 15.62 -20.31
N GLU A 966 -27.18 15.75 -21.34
CA GLU A 966 -26.87 16.49 -22.56
C GLU A 966 -26.60 17.98 -22.29
N ALA A 967 -27.39 18.59 -21.40
CA ALA A 967 -27.21 19.98 -21.01
C ALA A 967 -25.89 20.22 -20.25
N LEU A 968 -25.49 19.28 -19.40
CA LEU A 968 -24.28 19.39 -18.56
C LEU A 968 -23.01 18.87 -19.26
N LYS A 969 -23.12 18.23 -20.43
CA LYS A 969 -21.98 17.70 -21.21
C LYS A 969 -20.87 18.74 -21.45
N PRO A 970 -21.15 19.99 -21.90
CA PRO A 970 -20.11 20.99 -22.08
C PRO A 970 -19.39 21.35 -20.77
N ALA A 971 -20.12 21.35 -19.66
CA ALA A 971 -19.56 21.63 -18.35
C ALA A 971 -18.62 20.51 -17.87
N PHE A 972 -18.98 19.23 -18.07
CA PHE A 972 -18.07 18.11 -17.80
C PHE A 972 -16.79 18.18 -18.64
N LEU A 973 -16.88 18.54 -19.91
CA LEU A 973 -15.70 18.71 -20.77
C LEU A 973 -14.80 19.85 -20.27
N ALA A 974 -15.39 21.00 -19.94
CA ALA A 974 -14.65 22.14 -19.41
C ALA A 974 -13.98 21.80 -18.05
N ALA A 975 -14.71 21.16 -17.14
CA ALA A 975 -14.18 20.74 -15.84
C ALA A 975 -13.09 19.68 -15.96
N ALA A 976 -13.21 18.75 -16.92
CA ALA A 976 -12.19 17.74 -17.16
C ALA A 976 -10.83 18.35 -17.57
N THR A 977 -10.80 19.53 -18.21
CA THR A 977 -9.54 20.23 -18.50
C THR A 977 -8.82 20.76 -17.25
N LYS A 978 -9.55 20.90 -16.13
CA LYS A 978 -9.04 21.33 -14.83
C LYS A 978 -8.68 20.14 -13.92
N LEU A 979 -8.74 18.89 -14.39
CA LEU A 979 -8.36 17.72 -13.58
C LEU A 979 -6.88 17.75 -13.16
N ASN A 980 -6.01 18.42 -13.88
CA ASN A 980 -4.62 18.60 -13.43
C ASN A 980 -4.46 19.65 -12.30
N THR A 981 -5.55 20.27 -11.85
CA THR A 981 -5.58 21.24 -10.75
C THR A 981 -6.34 20.67 -9.54
N GLU A 982 -6.09 21.19 -8.34
CA GLU A 982 -6.85 20.88 -7.12
C GLU A 982 -8.22 21.58 -7.07
N ALA A 983 -8.78 21.95 -8.24
CA ALA A 983 -10.05 22.66 -8.34
C ALA A 983 -11.29 21.76 -8.13
N ILE A 984 -11.15 20.44 -8.25
CA ILE A 984 -12.24 19.46 -8.08
C ILE A 984 -11.96 18.68 -6.80
N GLY A 985 -12.77 18.89 -5.75
CA GLY A 985 -12.62 18.20 -4.46
C GLY A 985 -12.86 16.68 -4.59
N ASN A 986 -14.08 16.26 -4.95
CA ASN A 986 -14.41 14.84 -5.10
C ASN A 986 -14.12 14.27 -6.50
N ARG A 987 -12.83 14.18 -6.83
CA ARG A 987 -12.34 13.72 -8.15
C ARG A 987 -12.85 12.34 -8.54
N ARG A 988 -12.87 11.39 -7.60
CA ARG A 988 -13.33 10.02 -7.85
C ARG A 988 -14.78 10.01 -8.34
N ARG A 989 -15.66 10.72 -7.64
CA ARG A 989 -17.08 10.79 -7.99
C ARG A 989 -17.28 11.50 -9.33
N PHE A 990 -16.50 12.54 -9.62
CA PHE A 990 -16.51 13.21 -10.93
C PHE A 990 -16.20 12.22 -12.06
N VAL A 991 -15.13 11.45 -11.93
CA VAL A 991 -14.72 10.45 -12.93
C VAL A 991 -15.77 9.33 -13.07
N GLU A 992 -16.42 8.92 -11.98
CA GLU A 992 -17.50 7.93 -12.03
C GLU A 992 -18.67 8.42 -12.89
N LEU A 993 -19.10 9.68 -12.70
CA LEU A 993 -20.15 10.29 -13.52
C LEU A 993 -19.69 10.52 -14.97
N PHE A 994 -18.41 10.84 -15.17
CA PHE A 994 -17.80 10.96 -16.50
C PHE A 994 -17.85 9.64 -17.28
N ALA A 995 -17.65 8.49 -16.61
CA ALA A 995 -17.81 7.16 -17.20
C ALA A 995 -19.26 6.83 -17.55
N VAL A 996 -20.22 7.23 -16.69
CA VAL A 996 -21.66 7.09 -16.98
C VAL A 996 -22.06 7.92 -18.21
N LEU A 997 -21.56 9.15 -18.31
CA LEU A 997 -21.78 10.03 -19.45
C LEU A 997 -21.26 9.39 -20.76
N ALA A 998 -20.03 8.85 -20.75
CA ALA A 998 -19.45 8.16 -21.90
C ALA A 998 -20.23 6.90 -22.30
N ALA A 999 -20.73 6.13 -21.33
CA ALA A 999 -21.44 4.88 -21.57
C ALA A 999 -22.84 5.09 -22.15
N PHE A 1000 -23.62 6.04 -21.62
CA PHE A 1000 -25.06 6.10 -21.91
C PHE A 1000 -25.55 7.37 -22.61
N HIS A 1001 -24.76 8.45 -22.61
CA HIS A 1001 -25.25 9.78 -23.03
C HIS A 1001 -24.43 10.40 -24.15
N ILE A 1002 -23.37 9.77 -24.64
CA ILE A 1002 -22.58 10.32 -25.74
C ILE A 1002 -22.37 9.25 -26.78
N ASP A 1003 -22.68 9.55 -28.04
CA ASP A 1003 -22.60 8.62 -29.16
C ASP A 1003 -21.16 8.23 -29.53
N ASN A 1004 -20.22 9.18 -29.50
CA ASN A 1004 -18.81 8.93 -29.78
C ASN A 1004 -17.87 9.53 -28.71
N PRO A 1005 -17.72 8.85 -27.56
CA PRO A 1005 -16.85 9.35 -26.49
C PRO A 1005 -15.37 9.34 -26.90
N ALA A 1006 -14.98 8.53 -27.89
CA ALA A 1006 -13.59 8.39 -28.32
C ALA A 1006 -13.02 9.62 -29.03
N SER A 1007 -13.87 10.42 -29.71
CA SER A 1007 -13.44 11.69 -30.31
C SER A 1007 -13.49 12.86 -29.34
N ASP A 1008 -14.43 12.85 -28.40
CA ASP A 1008 -14.78 14.04 -27.62
C ASP A 1008 -14.24 13.98 -26.17
N LEU A 1009 -14.66 12.97 -25.40
CA LEU A 1009 -14.40 12.89 -23.95
C LEU A 1009 -13.05 12.27 -23.62
N LEU A 1010 -12.76 11.11 -24.23
CA LEU A 1010 -11.60 10.30 -23.87
C LEU A 1010 -10.27 11.04 -24.09
N PRO A 1011 -10.08 11.84 -25.15
CA PRO A 1011 -8.86 12.62 -25.32
C PRO A 1011 -8.61 13.62 -24.18
N VAL A 1012 -9.68 14.25 -23.66
CA VAL A 1012 -9.58 15.22 -22.55
C VAL A 1012 -9.16 14.52 -21.26
N LEU A 1013 -9.78 13.38 -20.93
CA LEU A 1013 -9.41 12.57 -19.77
C LEU A 1013 -7.96 12.06 -19.86
N LEU A 1014 -7.52 11.64 -21.04
CA LEU A 1014 -6.15 11.18 -21.26
C LEU A 1014 -5.12 12.31 -21.14
N HIS A 1015 -5.47 13.53 -21.57
CA HIS A 1015 -4.55 14.67 -21.53
C HIS A 1015 -4.45 15.33 -20.15
N HIS A 1016 -5.56 15.43 -19.41
CA HIS A 1016 -5.63 16.18 -18.16
C HIS A 1016 -5.80 15.32 -16.90
N GLY A 1017 -6.25 14.06 -17.03
CA GLY A 1017 -6.47 13.15 -15.90
C GLY A 1017 -5.18 12.52 -15.40
N SER A 1018 -5.11 12.29 -14.09
CA SER A 1018 -4.04 11.56 -13.42
C SER A 1018 -4.09 10.06 -13.75
N ALA A 1019 -3.07 9.31 -13.30
CA ALA A 1019 -3.10 7.84 -13.38
C ALA A 1019 -4.29 7.25 -12.61
N ASP A 1020 -4.61 7.81 -11.44
CA ASP A 1020 -5.72 7.34 -10.60
C ASP A 1020 -7.08 7.67 -11.20
N ASP A 1021 -7.23 8.81 -11.88
CA ASP A 1021 -8.46 9.14 -12.58
C ASP A 1021 -8.71 8.16 -13.74
N ARG A 1022 -7.68 7.86 -14.54
CA ARG A 1022 -7.80 6.89 -15.65
C ARG A 1022 -8.12 5.48 -15.14
N ASN A 1023 -7.49 5.07 -14.04
CA ASN A 1023 -7.80 3.80 -13.39
C ASN A 1023 -9.24 3.77 -12.84
N SER A 1024 -9.69 4.85 -12.18
CA SER A 1024 -11.06 4.99 -11.67
C SER A 1024 -12.10 4.94 -12.80
N PHE A 1025 -11.79 5.56 -13.93
CA PHE A 1025 -12.61 5.51 -15.15
C PHE A 1025 -12.71 4.07 -15.69
N ALA A 1026 -11.57 3.39 -15.86
CA ALA A 1026 -11.54 2.00 -16.33
C ALA A 1026 -12.29 1.06 -15.37
N TYR A 1027 -12.18 1.28 -14.07
CA TYR A 1027 -12.87 0.52 -13.04
C TYR A 1027 -14.38 0.71 -13.16
N ARG A 1028 -14.84 1.96 -13.25
CA ARG A 1028 -16.27 2.26 -13.37
C ARG A 1028 -16.88 1.68 -14.64
N LEU A 1029 -16.15 1.73 -15.77
CA LEU A 1029 -16.58 1.06 -17.00
C LEU A 1029 -16.73 -0.46 -16.83
N GLY A 1030 -15.79 -1.11 -16.13
CA GLY A 1030 -15.89 -2.54 -15.82
C GLY A 1030 -17.14 -2.87 -15.01
N VAL A 1031 -17.50 -2.04 -14.03
CA VAL A 1031 -18.74 -2.16 -13.26
C VAL A 1031 -19.98 -2.01 -14.16
N LEU A 1032 -19.97 -1.06 -15.10
CA LEU A 1032 -21.08 -0.87 -16.04
C LEU A 1032 -21.24 -2.06 -16.98
N LEU A 1033 -20.14 -2.60 -17.52
CA LEU A 1033 -20.16 -3.79 -18.38
C LEU A 1033 -20.71 -5.01 -17.64
N ARG A 1034 -20.29 -5.23 -16.39
CA ARG A 1034 -20.78 -6.34 -15.55
C ARG A 1034 -22.30 -6.33 -15.39
N HIS A 1035 -22.92 -5.17 -15.20
CA HIS A 1035 -24.37 -5.05 -14.99
C HIS A 1035 -25.19 -4.80 -16.27
N ALA A 1036 -24.53 -4.52 -17.40
CA ALA A 1036 -25.19 -4.29 -18.68
C ALA A 1036 -25.80 -5.57 -19.26
N SER A 1037 -26.91 -5.44 -19.99
CA SER A 1037 -27.49 -6.56 -20.76
C SER A 1037 -26.57 -6.95 -21.93
N ALA A 1038 -26.69 -8.18 -22.44
CA ALA A 1038 -25.88 -8.65 -23.58
C ALA A 1038 -25.97 -7.73 -24.80
N LEU A 1039 -27.17 -7.22 -25.12
CA LEU A 1039 -27.38 -6.26 -26.21
C LEU A 1039 -26.67 -4.92 -25.96
N THR A 1040 -26.73 -4.42 -24.72
CA THR A 1040 -26.03 -3.19 -24.33
C THR A 1040 -24.50 -3.37 -24.40
N ARG A 1041 -23.96 -4.51 -23.93
CA ARG A 1041 -22.52 -4.83 -24.01
C ARG A 1041 -22.04 -4.84 -25.46
N GLN A 1042 -22.77 -5.51 -26.34
CA GLN A 1042 -22.47 -5.55 -27.78
C GLN A 1042 -22.45 -4.15 -28.38
N SER A 1043 -23.49 -3.35 -28.12
CA SER A 1043 -23.58 -1.97 -28.61
C SER A 1043 -22.42 -1.11 -28.12
N LEU A 1044 -22.05 -1.17 -26.83
CA LEU A 1044 -20.92 -0.42 -26.28
C LEU A 1044 -19.58 -0.85 -26.87
N TRP A 1045 -19.39 -2.16 -27.07
CA TRP A 1045 -18.19 -2.74 -27.66
C TRP A 1045 -17.96 -2.25 -29.08
N ASP A 1046 -18.99 -2.37 -29.92
CA ASP A 1046 -18.94 -2.00 -31.34
C ASP A 1046 -18.85 -0.49 -31.52
N ARG A 1047 -19.53 0.28 -30.66
CA ARG A 1047 -19.59 1.75 -30.75
C ARG A 1047 -18.25 2.40 -30.42
N TRP A 1048 -17.58 1.99 -29.34
CA TRP A 1048 -16.32 2.65 -28.97
C TRP A 1048 -15.35 1.86 -28.07
N ILE A 1049 -15.78 0.89 -27.24
CA ILE A 1049 -14.88 0.24 -26.27
C ILE A 1049 -13.76 -0.54 -26.98
N TYR A 1050 -14.07 -1.26 -28.05
CA TYR A 1050 -13.05 -1.99 -28.83
C TYR A 1050 -12.00 -1.03 -29.41
N GLY A 1051 -12.45 0.07 -30.03
CA GLY A 1051 -11.59 1.10 -30.59
C GLY A 1051 -10.75 1.80 -29.53
N TYR A 1052 -11.34 2.11 -28.37
CA TYR A 1052 -10.65 2.70 -27.23
C TYR A 1052 -9.54 1.78 -26.71
N TRP A 1053 -9.84 0.52 -26.42
CA TRP A 1053 -8.84 -0.43 -25.91
C TRP A 1053 -7.71 -0.60 -26.92
N LYS A 1054 -8.02 -0.81 -28.21
CA LYS A 1054 -7.00 -0.88 -29.26
C LYS A 1054 -6.12 0.37 -29.32
N ASN A 1055 -6.71 1.57 -29.26
CA ASN A 1055 -5.97 2.82 -29.29
C ASN A 1055 -5.09 3.02 -28.06
N ARG A 1056 -5.51 2.57 -26.86
CA ARG A 1056 -4.67 2.59 -25.65
C ARG A 1056 -3.40 1.75 -25.83
N LEU A 1057 -3.48 0.64 -26.55
CA LEU A 1057 -2.33 -0.24 -26.82
C LEU A 1057 -1.39 0.30 -27.90
N THR A 1058 -1.92 1.02 -28.89
CA THR A 1058 -1.12 1.53 -30.02
C THR A 1058 -0.61 2.97 -29.85
N SER A 1059 -1.19 3.74 -28.92
CA SER A 1059 -0.86 5.17 -28.75
C SER A 1059 0.46 5.37 -28.01
N THR A 1060 1.34 6.21 -28.57
CA THR A 1060 2.65 6.56 -27.98
C THR A 1060 2.59 7.72 -27.00
N SER A 1061 1.50 8.50 -26.96
CA SER A 1061 1.48 9.78 -26.23
C SER A 1061 1.26 9.63 -24.72
N VAL A 1062 0.42 8.68 -24.30
CA VAL A 1062 0.17 8.35 -22.88
C VAL A 1062 -0.06 6.83 -22.77
N PRO A 1063 0.95 6.01 -22.41
CA PRO A 1063 0.74 4.58 -22.25
C PRO A 1063 -0.17 4.29 -21.03
N PRO A 1064 -0.91 3.17 -21.02
CA PRO A 1064 -1.68 2.76 -19.85
C PRO A 1064 -0.76 2.34 -18.70
N THR A 1065 -1.14 2.69 -17.47
CA THR A 1065 -0.40 2.27 -16.28
C THR A 1065 -0.64 0.79 -15.98
N GLU A 1066 0.19 0.18 -15.14
CA GLU A 1066 0.02 -1.22 -14.73
C GLU A 1066 -1.34 -1.45 -14.06
N THR A 1067 -1.76 -0.52 -13.19
CA THR A 1067 -3.06 -0.54 -12.51
C THR A 1067 -4.25 -0.36 -13.46
N GLU A 1068 -4.15 0.57 -14.41
CA GLU A 1068 -5.17 0.78 -15.45
C GLU A 1068 -5.32 -0.49 -16.31
N MET A 1069 -4.21 -1.10 -16.73
CA MET A 1069 -4.21 -2.35 -17.50
C MET A 1069 -4.81 -3.51 -16.71
N ALA A 1070 -4.44 -3.68 -15.44
CA ALA A 1070 -5.01 -4.71 -14.58
C ALA A 1070 -6.53 -4.57 -14.46
N THR A 1071 -7.01 -3.33 -14.35
CA THR A 1071 -8.44 -3.01 -14.29
C THR A 1071 -9.16 -3.30 -15.61
N MET A 1072 -8.55 -2.98 -16.75
CA MET A 1072 -9.12 -3.30 -18.08
C MET A 1072 -9.18 -4.80 -18.35
N LEU A 1073 -8.19 -5.57 -17.89
CA LEU A 1073 -8.20 -7.03 -17.99
C LEU A 1073 -9.40 -7.67 -17.25
N ASN A 1074 -9.87 -7.04 -16.16
CA ASN A 1074 -11.07 -7.49 -15.44
C ASN A 1074 -12.38 -7.31 -16.23
N TRP A 1075 -12.36 -6.68 -17.41
CA TRP A 1075 -13.52 -6.61 -18.30
C TRP A 1075 -13.81 -7.95 -18.98
N LEU A 1076 -12.77 -8.75 -19.26
CA LEU A 1076 -12.84 -9.96 -20.06
C LEU A 1076 -13.94 -10.95 -19.61
N PRO A 1077 -14.08 -11.31 -18.31
CA PRO A 1077 -15.09 -12.28 -17.88
C PRO A 1077 -16.54 -11.85 -18.16
N HIS A 1078 -16.77 -10.56 -18.39
CA HIS A 1078 -18.11 -9.99 -18.58
C HIS A 1078 -18.44 -9.76 -20.08
N LEU A 1079 -17.57 -10.15 -20.99
CA LEU A 1079 -17.72 -9.90 -22.44
C LEU A 1079 -18.55 -10.96 -23.19
N ASP A 1080 -18.89 -12.08 -22.56
CA ASP A 1080 -19.64 -13.19 -23.18
C ASP A 1080 -19.06 -13.62 -24.55
N GLU A 1081 -19.84 -13.50 -25.64
CA GLU A 1081 -19.43 -13.86 -27.01
C GLU A 1081 -18.29 -12.98 -27.56
N LEU A 1082 -18.05 -11.81 -26.95
CA LEU A 1082 -16.96 -10.90 -27.34
C LEU A 1082 -15.62 -11.27 -26.70
N PHE A 1083 -15.60 -12.28 -25.82
CA PHE A 1083 -14.40 -12.70 -25.09
C PHE A 1083 -13.18 -12.98 -26.00
N PRO A 1084 -13.28 -13.73 -27.13
CA PRO A 1084 -12.13 -13.97 -27.99
C PRO A 1084 -11.53 -12.69 -28.59
N ALA A 1085 -12.36 -11.70 -28.94
CA ALA A 1085 -11.89 -10.41 -29.43
C ALA A 1085 -11.14 -9.63 -28.34
N GLY A 1086 -11.65 -9.67 -27.11
CA GLY A 1086 -10.97 -9.08 -25.94
C GLY A 1086 -9.63 -9.76 -25.62
N VAL A 1087 -9.54 -11.09 -25.71
CA VAL A 1087 -8.30 -11.84 -25.48
C VAL A 1087 -7.23 -11.44 -26.50
N ASN A 1088 -7.58 -11.32 -27.78
CA ASN A 1088 -6.62 -10.91 -28.81
C ASN A 1088 -6.03 -9.51 -28.54
N LEU A 1089 -6.84 -8.58 -28.00
CA LEU A 1089 -6.35 -7.27 -27.56
C LEU A 1089 -5.44 -7.41 -26.33
N ALA A 1090 -5.86 -8.18 -25.32
CA ALA A 1090 -5.10 -8.39 -24.10
C ALA A 1090 -3.70 -8.98 -24.36
N VAL A 1091 -3.60 -10.01 -25.22
CA VAL A 1091 -2.32 -10.67 -25.55
C VAL A 1091 -1.40 -9.77 -26.37
N SER A 1092 -1.94 -8.80 -27.10
CA SER A 1092 -1.15 -7.81 -27.85
C SER A 1092 -0.54 -6.70 -26.97
N ALA A 1093 -0.92 -6.63 -25.70
CA ALA A 1093 -0.45 -5.61 -24.77
C ALA A 1093 0.98 -5.90 -24.28
N PRO A 1094 1.74 -4.86 -23.89
CA PRO A 1094 3.04 -5.07 -23.25
C PRO A 1094 2.87 -5.74 -21.88
N LEU A 1095 3.80 -6.64 -21.55
CA LEU A 1095 3.83 -7.36 -20.27
C LEU A 1095 4.03 -6.38 -19.09
N THR A 1096 3.03 -6.27 -18.21
CA THR A 1096 3.05 -5.44 -17.00
C THR A 1096 2.64 -6.26 -15.76
N ARG A 1097 3.29 -6.04 -14.61
CA ARG A 1097 3.03 -6.84 -13.40
C ARG A 1097 1.60 -6.62 -12.88
N LEU A 1098 0.93 -7.68 -12.45
CA LEU A 1098 -0.46 -7.64 -11.96
C LEU A 1098 -0.51 -7.94 -10.45
N GLU A 1099 -0.45 -6.94 -9.59
CA GLU A 1099 -0.46 -7.18 -8.12
C GLU A 1099 -1.85 -7.50 -7.55
N HIS A 1100 -2.92 -6.93 -8.13
CA HIS A 1100 -4.30 -7.07 -7.64
C HIS A 1100 -5.26 -7.32 -8.81
N CYS A 1101 -5.40 -8.58 -9.24
CA CYS A 1101 -6.26 -8.95 -10.36
C CYS A 1101 -7.25 -10.07 -9.98
N ASN A 1102 -8.55 -9.77 -10.01
CA ASN A 1102 -9.60 -10.76 -9.73
C ASN A 1102 -9.95 -11.61 -10.97
N LEU A 1103 -9.34 -11.33 -12.13
CA LEU A 1103 -9.61 -12.02 -13.39
C LEU A 1103 -9.54 -13.54 -13.28
N VAL A 1104 -8.45 -14.08 -12.71
CA VAL A 1104 -8.25 -15.54 -12.61
C VAL A 1104 -9.34 -16.18 -11.76
N HIS A 1105 -9.73 -15.53 -10.66
CA HIS A 1105 -10.79 -16.00 -9.78
C HIS A 1105 -12.16 -16.03 -10.48
N GLU A 1106 -12.50 -14.97 -11.24
CA GLU A 1106 -13.76 -14.89 -11.99
C GLU A 1106 -13.78 -15.92 -13.14
N LEU A 1107 -12.68 -16.07 -13.89
CA LEU A 1107 -12.56 -17.05 -14.97
C LEU A 1107 -12.72 -18.49 -14.45
N ARG A 1108 -12.17 -18.82 -13.28
CA ARG A 1108 -12.32 -20.14 -12.65
C ARG A 1108 -13.79 -20.55 -12.51
N LYS A 1109 -14.70 -19.62 -12.27
CA LYS A 1109 -16.14 -19.90 -12.08
C LYS A 1109 -16.96 -19.76 -13.36
N SER A 1110 -16.37 -19.24 -14.43
CA SER A 1110 -17.05 -18.94 -15.69
C SER A 1110 -17.28 -20.19 -16.56
N ASP A 1111 -18.34 -20.15 -17.38
CA ASP A 1111 -18.63 -21.10 -18.45
C ASP A 1111 -17.73 -20.90 -19.68
N LEU A 1112 -17.04 -19.76 -19.78
CA LEU A 1112 -16.07 -19.43 -20.83
C LEU A 1112 -14.96 -20.50 -20.96
N LEU A 1113 -14.61 -21.17 -19.84
CA LEU A 1113 -13.66 -22.29 -19.81
C LEU A 1113 -14.00 -23.42 -20.79
N THR A 1114 -15.30 -23.66 -20.99
CA THR A 1114 -15.79 -24.70 -21.88
C THR A 1114 -16.07 -24.19 -23.30
N ARG A 1115 -16.44 -22.91 -23.43
CA ARG A 1115 -16.82 -22.30 -24.71
C ARG A 1115 -15.61 -21.86 -25.54
N PHE A 1116 -14.56 -21.33 -24.92
CA PHE A 1116 -13.37 -20.78 -25.60
C PHE A 1116 -12.05 -21.29 -25.00
N PRO A 1117 -11.79 -22.61 -24.98
CA PRO A 1117 -10.63 -23.20 -24.31
C PRO A 1117 -9.28 -22.74 -24.93
N ALA A 1118 -9.21 -22.56 -26.25
CA ALA A 1118 -7.99 -22.12 -26.91
C ALA A 1118 -7.62 -20.65 -26.59
N ASP A 1119 -8.62 -19.76 -26.50
CA ASP A 1119 -8.38 -18.35 -26.17
C ASP A 1119 -8.01 -18.18 -24.70
N ILE A 1120 -8.56 -19.00 -23.80
CA ILE A 1120 -8.12 -19.03 -22.40
C ILE A 1120 -6.68 -19.53 -22.27
N ALA A 1121 -6.29 -20.56 -23.02
CA ALA A 1121 -4.90 -21.01 -23.03
C ALA A 1121 -3.94 -19.89 -23.48
N LYS A 1122 -4.28 -19.14 -24.53
CA LYS A 1122 -3.51 -17.96 -24.97
C LYS A 1122 -3.45 -16.87 -23.90
N LEU A 1123 -4.59 -16.59 -23.24
CA LEU A 1123 -4.66 -15.62 -22.16
C LEU A 1123 -3.79 -16.05 -20.97
N LEU A 1124 -3.82 -17.32 -20.59
CA LEU A 1124 -2.97 -17.85 -19.50
C LEU A 1124 -1.49 -17.79 -19.86
N ILE A 1125 -1.10 -18.14 -21.09
CA ILE A 1125 0.30 -17.99 -21.56
C ILE A 1125 0.77 -16.54 -21.40
N TYR A 1126 -0.08 -15.57 -21.72
CA TYR A 1126 0.21 -14.15 -21.53
C TYR A 1126 0.23 -13.72 -20.05
N LEU A 1127 -0.68 -14.23 -19.22
CA LEU A 1127 -0.81 -13.83 -17.81
C LEU A 1127 0.19 -14.51 -16.87
N CYS A 1128 0.65 -15.72 -17.17
CA CYS A 1128 1.54 -16.50 -16.28
C CYS A 1128 2.80 -15.73 -15.83
N PRO A 1129 3.52 -15.01 -16.70
CA PRO A 1129 4.64 -14.16 -16.29
C PRO A 1129 4.25 -12.98 -15.39
N LEU A 1130 2.97 -12.58 -15.38
CA LEU A 1130 2.44 -11.38 -14.74
C LEU A 1130 1.76 -11.66 -13.40
N LEU A 1131 1.35 -12.91 -13.16
CA LEU A 1131 0.55 -13.31 -12.02
C LEU A 1131 1.42 -13.64 -10.79
N PRO A 1132 1.06 -13.10 -9.60
CA PRO A 1132 1.66 -13.50 -8.34
C PRO A 1132 1.46 -14.98 -7.99
N ALA A 1133 2.35 -15.51 -7.15
CA ALA A 1133 2.34 -16.92 -6.72
C ALA A 1133 1.02 -17.37 -6.07
N TYR A 1134 0.30 -16.47 -5.39
CA TYR A 1134 -0.95 -16.82 -4.69
C TYR A 1134 -2.10 -17.20 -5.64
N HIS A 1135 -2.01 -16.89 -6.94
CA HIS A 1135 -2.99 -17.35 -7.95
C HIS A 1135 -2.76 -18.79 -8.43
N GLN A 1136 -1.69 -19.47 -8.00
CA GLN A 1136 -1.33 -20.81 -8.46
C GLN A 1136 -2.51 -21.79 -8.40
N ALA A 1137 -3.22 -21.86 -7.27
CA ALA A 1137 -4.33 -22.77 -7.09
C ALA A 1137 -5.49 -22.49 -8.06
N ASP A 1138 -5.77 -21.21 -8.34
CA ASP A 1138 -6.82 -20.83 -9.29
C ASP A 1138 -6.41 -21.12 -10.74
N VAL A 1139 -5.15 -20.86 -11.10
CA VAL A 1139 -4.61 -21.16 -12.43
C VAL A 1139 -4.65 -22.66 -12.71
N LEU A 1140 -4.16 -23.49 -11.78
CA LEU A 1140 -4.19 -24.95 -11.95
C LEU A 1140 -5.63 -25.49 -12.09
N ALA A 1141 -6.57 -24.97 -11.28
CA ALA A 1141 -7.98 -25.35 -11.39
C ALA A 1141 -8.62 -24.94 -12.73
N ILE A 1142 -8.14 -23.87 -13.36
CA ILE A 1142 -8.56 -23.50 -14.73
C ILE A 1142 -7.99 -24.50 -15.74
N VAL A 1143 -6.68 -24.79 -15.66
CA VAL A 1143 -5.99 -25.68 -16.60
C VAL A 1143 -6.60 -27.08 -16.59
N ASP A 1144 -6.93 -27.63 -15.41
CA ASP A 1144 -7.59 -28.93 -15.26
C ASP A 1144 -8.95 -29.01 -15.97
N ARG A 1145 -9.61 -27.88 -16.19
CA ARG A 1145 -10.94 -27.79 -16.84
C ARG A 1145 -10.88 -27.48 -18.34
N LEU A 1146 -9.70 -27.20 -18.90
CA LEU A 1146 -9.56 -26.96 -20.34
C LEU A 1146 -9.71 -28.28 -21.11
N SER A 1147 -10.58 -28.29 -22.13
CA SER A 1147 -10.76 -29.44 -23.04
C SER A 1147 -9.54 -29.62 -23.98
N ALA A 1148 -9.51 -30.70 -24.76
CA ALA A 1148 -8.34 -31.10 -25.55
C ALA A 1148 -7.78 -29.96 -26.43
N LEU A 1149 -6.65 -29.38 -26.01
CA LEU A 1149 -5.88 -28.37 -26.73
C LEU A 1149 -4.99 -29.02 -27.80
N GLU A 1150 -4.63 -28.26 -28.83
CA GLU A 1150 -3.58 -28.66 -29.77
C GLU A 1150 -2.25 -28.90 -29.04
N THR A 1151 -1.48 -29.90 -29.46
CA THR A 1151 -0.28 -30.37 -28.75
C THR A 1151 0.80 -29.29 -28.61
N SER A 1152 0.92 -28.39 -29.59
CA SER A 1152 1.81 -27.23 -29.55
C SER A 1152 1.38 -26.21 -28.49
N LEU A 1153 0.11 -25.82 -28.47
CA LEU A 1153 -0.44 -24.84 -27.53
C LEU A 1153 -0.41 -25.36 -26.09
N LYS A 1154 -0.66 -26.65 -25.90
CA LYS A 1154 -0.53 -27.30 -24.58
C LYS A 1154 0.90 -27.23 -24.06
N ARG A 1155 1.89 -27.54 -24.92
CA ARG A 1155 3.31 -27.47 -24.55
C ARG A 1155 3.73 -26.04 -24.19
N GLU A 1156 3.28 -25.03 -24.95
CA GLU A 1156 3.56 -23.62 -24.65
C GLU A 1156 2.94 -23.17 -23.32
N LEU A 1157 1.73 -23.63 -23.02
CA LEU A 1157 1.09 -23.40 -21.73
C LEU A 1157 1.88 -24.04 -20.59
N ASP A 1158 2.25 -25.31 -20.71
CA ASP A 1158 3.03 -26.04 -19.70
C ASP A 1158 4.39 -25.35 -19.45
N GLU A 1159 5.09 -24.93 -20.52
CA GLU A 1159 6.35 -24.17 -20.39
C GLU A 1159 6.15 -22.82 -19.69
N SER A 1160 5.02 -22.14 -19.93
CA SER A 1160 4.69 -20.84 -19.31
C SER A 1160 4.32 -20.99 -17.82
N LEU A 1161 3.58 -22.04 -17.47
CA LEU A 1161 3.26 -22.42 -16.09
C LEU A 1161 4.54 -22.77 -15.30
N ALA A 1162 5.45 -23.54 -15.91
CA ALA A 1162 6.73 -23.88 -15.30
C ALA A 1162 7.61 -22.64 -15.07
N ARG A 1163 7.64 -21.70 -16.02
CA ARG A 1163 8.33 -20.40 -15.85
C ARG A 1163 7.71 -19.56 -14.73
N ALA A 1164 6.39 -19.54 -14.60
CA ALA A 1164 5.71 -18.86 -13.50
C ALA A 1164 5.93 -19.59 -12.16
N GLY A 1165 6.26 -20.89 -12.19
CA GLY A 1165 6.41 -21.76 -11.03
C GLY A 1165 5.10 -22.30 -10.48
N PHE A 1166 4.08 -22.37 -11.31
CA PHE A 1166 2.80 -22.97 -10.95
C PHE A 1166 2.82 -24.50 -11.02
N ILE A 1167 3.76 -25.07 -11.80
CA ILE A 1167 4.03 -26.51 -11.91
C ILE A 1167 5.52 -26.82 -11.78
#